data_AF-A0AAU0KIW0-F1
#
_entry.id   AF-A0AAU0KIW0-F1
#
_cell.length_a   1.000
_cell.length_b   1.000
_cell.length_c   1.000
_cell.angle_alpha   90.00
_cell.angle_beta   90.00
_cell.angle_gamma   90.00
#
_symmetry.space_group_name_H-M   'P 1'
#
loop_
_entity.id
_entity.type
_entity.pdbx_description
1 polymer ?
#
loop_
_entity_poly.entity_id
_entity_poly.type
_entity_poly.pdbx_seq_one_letter_code
_entity_poly.pdbx_strand_id
1 'polypeptide(L)'
;MKMIDPRAVREVLIESKFHNITEIRSGVVRGEWLYDDRRYAIAYVDFTDDVVRTAENLRTIQEQLLGADYFNNSDQLRWNSYLYILAGPKSLKATAFQEAKACIEANRDYARKYVLSIADMRELLTGAPIAAGLQPIDTVDAVGAWAKILEAGQLNMLLDKPTRTRALELIEKGQASKQVAQQKRHELKLEDKSLTSGFLRRLHIKTFRPIHNGRTFDFADINLIVGPNGSGKTSLLEAIEYLYCNNNRRDQAPGPYKLEGLVEFAAAGSPQTITTPADTSSVKARNFNWYRREGHFEKGIVAGFTRYNFLDTDAAFRISTELDPSTLNEDIRRLLIGPDASTFSDYLEKVKEDLGTRLRELNREARLDAERCDALKNELKRLKQAPTQATSLAKTFRARLREVAWKGKDMDTAEMVQSTERSSIEKISRSLVRIRTLIKVSAISKAKLRSYISVLRARQNLAIQLELERGRLAELLAQQKRDLMLYKHKADLLSEWYIYCVADAPILIRQVETHYNEVRVLRKRLGALVSTPVPQLCGHYNRLDLDTAARQSASEVLHAQKEVKTAESAQRSIRSLQESLQIAQKQLQDAARQLITQSEQQNICPVCKTLHHPGELNARIEALVSAETPPHVAELASRLQDAKTRQAQADRREAEVRGLLDICSQLGLNTMATTAEHVASTLKVEQQALKKSVESLRLAQQAVEGLKFAGLYIDRYEELRTEVLTQYEYPEAIENLTIVEQAKKDVKATVTELEKQVAEAGKASDEASEKLLLLLRGDELENSFAQIVNSEAVLKLLEEELSRAMCPKPYGGNRGVH
;
A
#
# COMPACT_ATOMS: atom_id res chain seq x y z
N MET A 1 6.74 -26.19 -44.94
CA MET A 1 5.52 -26.77 -44.35
C MET A 1 5.80 -28.20 -43.95
N LYS A 2 6.06 -28.47 -42.67
CA LYS A 2 5.82 -29.80 -42.09
C LYS A 2 4.77 -29.58 -41.02
N MET A 3 3.51 -29.86 -41.35
CA MET A 3 2.50 -30.03 -40.31
C MET A 3 3.02 -31.10 -39.35
N ILE A 4 2.93 -30.83 -38.06
CA ILE A 4 3.19 -31.84 -37.05
C ILE A 4 2.20 -32.99 -37.31
N ASP A 5 2.72 -34.23 -37.35
CA ASP A 5 1.96 -35.41 -37.76
C ASP A 5 0.68 -35.55 -36.88
N PRO A 6 -0.52 -35.60 -37.48
CA PRO A 6 -1.78 -35.79 -36.76
C PRO A 6 -1.79 -37.04 -35.86
N ARG A 7 -0.97 -38.07 -36.16
CA ARG A 7 -0.83 -39.26 -35.31
C ARG A 7 -0.11 -38.98 -33.99
N ALA A 8 1.00 -38.24 -34.05
CA ALA A 8 1.77 -37.86 -32.86
C ALA A 8 0.99 -36.93 -31.93
N VAL A 9 0.14 -36.07 -32.51
CA VAL A 9 -0.80 -35.20 -31.79
C VAL A 9 -1.83 -36.01 -31.00
N ARG A 10 -2.40 -37.04 -31.63
CA ARG A 10 -3.44 -37.87 -31.01
C ARG A 10 -2.89 -38.75 -29.90
N GLU A 11 -1.67 -39.29 -30.07
CA GLU A 11 -0.99 -40.09 -29.04
C GLU A 11 -0.71 -39.27 -27.78
N VAL A 12 -0.16 -38.06 -27.90
CA VAL A 12 0.13 -37.18 -26.75
C VAL A 12 -1.16 -36.76 -26.01
N LEU A 13 -2.27 -36.57 -26.72
CA LEU A 13 -3.56 -36.20 -26.12
C LEU A 13 -4.28 -37.39 -25.45
N ILE A 14 -4.13 -38.60 -25.99
CA ILE A 14 -4.69 -39.82 -25.40
C ILE A 14 -3.89 -40.23 -24.15
N GLU A 15 -2.56 -40.09 -24.17
CA GLU A 15 -1.69 -40.36 -23.02
C GLU A 15 -1.96 -39.43 -21.82
N SER A 16 -2.61 -38.28 -22.03
CA SER A 16 -2.82 -37.22 -21.04
C SER A 16 -4.22 -37.14 -20.43
N LYS A 17 -4.94 -38.28 -20.43
CA LYS A 17 -6.25 -38.46 -19.77
C LYS A 17 -7.37 -37.56 -20.30
N PHE A 18 -7.27 -37.05 -21.54
CA PHE A 18 -8.41 -36.42 -22.20
C PHE A 18 -9.43 -37.47 -22.64
N HIS A 19 -10.69 -37.16 -22.39
CA HIS A 19 -11.84 -37.94 -22.83
C HIS A 19 -12.58 -37.16 -23.93
N ASN A 20 -13.41 -37.85 -24.72
CA ASN A 20 -14.24 -37.24 -25.77
C ASN A 20 -13.46 -36.32 -26.74
N ILE A 21 -12.32 -36.83 -27.23
CA ILE A 21 -11.44 -36.07 -28.13
C ILE A 21 -12.09 -35.92 -29.51
N THR A 22 -12.35 -34.68 -29.92
CA THR A 22 -12.94 -34.34 -31.23
C THR A 22 -12.08 -33.32 -31.97
N GLU A 23 -11.89 -33.51 -33.27
CA GLU A 23 -11.25 -32.50 -34.11
C GLU A 23 -12.32 -31.50 -34.58
N ILE A 24 -12.16 -30.23 -34.21
CA ILE A 24 -13.14 -29.16 -34.55
C ILE A 24 -12.76 -28.50 -35.86
N ARG A 25 -11.46 -28.37 -36.11
CA ARG A 25 -10.88 -27.75 -37.31
C ARG A 25 -9.58 -28.46 -37.64
N SER A 26 -9.16 -28.44 -38.90
CA SER A 26 -7.85 -28.96 -39.33
C SER A 26 -6.73 -28.45 -38.41
N GLY A 27 -6.15 -29.37 -37.62
CA GLY A 27 -5.07 -29.07 -36.69
C GLY A 27 -5.49 -28.46 -35.35
N VAL A 28 -6.79 -28.41 -35.02
CA VAL A 28 -7.32 -27.98 -33.71
C VAL A 28 -8.23 -29.06 -33.12
N VAL A 29 -7.86 -29.51 -31.92
CA VAL A 29 -8.51 -30.62 -31.23
C VAL A 29 -9.15 -30.13 -29.93
N ARG A 30 -10.32 -30.66 -29.59
CA ARG A 30 -11.00 -30.47 -28.30
C ARG A 30 -10.96 -31.77 -27.51
N GLY A 31 -10.68 -31.67 -26.21
CA GLY A 31 -10.73 -32.78 -25.26
C GLY A 31 -11.35 -32.33 -23.94
N GLU A 32 -11.88 -33.29 -23.19
CA GLU A 32 -12.57 -33.05 -21.91
C GLU A 32 -11.82 -33.74 -20.77
N TRP A 33 -11.69 -33.05 -19.63
CA TRP A 33 -11.21 -33.66 -18.41
C TRP A 33 -12.37 -34.10 -17.51
N LEU A 34 -12.32 -35.35 -17.08
CA LEU A 34 -13.32 -36.00 -16.24
C LEU A 34 -12.73 -36.28 -14.85
N TYR A 35 -13.54 -36.09 -13.81
CA TYR A 35 -13.32 -36.58 -12.46
C TYR A 35 -14.62 -37.24 -11.97
N ASP A 36 -14.57 -38.51 -11.59
CA ASP A 36 -15.76 -39.33 -11.27
C ASP A 36 -16.88 -39.21 -12.31
N ASP A 37 -16.55 -39.40 -13.59
CA ASP A 37 -17.46 -39.26 -14.76
C ASP A 37 -18.11 -37.87 -14.94
N ARG A 38 -17.70 -36.86 -14.18
CA ARG A 38 -18.15 -35.48 -14.33
C ARG A 38 -17.09 -34.63 -15.03
N ARG A 39 -17.54 -33.89 -16.05
CA ARG A 39 -16.72 -32.91 -16.75
C ARG A 39 -16.39 -31.76 -15.80
N TYR A 40 -15.11 -31.46 -15.60
CA TYR A 40 -14.68 -30.32 -14.78
C TYR A 40 -13.93 -29.25 -15.59
N ALA A 41 -13.42 -29.60 -16.78
CA ALA A 41 -12.71 -28.67 -17.65
C ALA A 41 -12.66 -29.16 -19.11
N ILE A 42 -12.48 -28.21 -20.04
CA ILE A 42 -12.40 -28.46 -21.49
C ILE A 42 -11.11 -27.83 -22.01
N ALA A 43 -10.35 -28.59 -22.80
CA ALA A 43 -9.14 -28.10 -23.46
C ALA A 43 -9.30 -28.09 -24.97
N TYR A 44 -8.85 -27.00 -25.59
CA TYR A 44 -8.71 -26.81 -27.02
C TYR A 44 -7.22 -26.72 -27.31
N VAL A 45 -6.75 -27.46 -28.30
CA VAL A 45 -5.32 -27.54 -28.63
C VAL A 45 -5.13 -27.28 -30.11
N ASP A 46 -4.40 -26.21 -30.43
CA ASP A 46 -4.05 -25.79 -31.79
C ASP A 46 -2.60 -26.20 -32.13
N PHE A 47 -2.46 -27.02 -33.17
CA PHE A 47 -1.20 -27.60 -33.66
C PHE A 47 -0.72 -26.95 -34.98
N THR A 48 -1.30 -25.83 -35.40
CA THR A 48 -1.04 -25.22 -36.71
C THR A 48 0.34 -24.55 -36.85
N ASP A 49 1.08 -24.37 -35.75
CA ASP A 49 2.41 -23.72 -35.70
C ASP A 49 2.44 -22.37 -36.44
N ASP A 50 1.45 -21.51 -36.15
CA ASP A 50 1.34 -20.16 -36.71
C ASP A 50 0.85 -19.13 -35.68
N VAL A 51 1.63 -18.95 -34.61
CA VAL A 51 1.28 -18.10 -33.46
C VAL A 51 1.04 -16.64 -33.84
N VAL A 52 1.83 -16.10 -34.79
CA VAL A 52 1.73 -14.68 -35.21
C VAL A 52 0.40 -14.41 -35.91
N ARG A 53 0.02 -15.25 -36.89
CA ARG A 53 -1.26 -15.10 -37.58
C ARG A 53 -2.45 -15.32 -36.65
N THR A 54 -2.30 -16.22 -35.68
CA THR A 54 -3.31 -16.46 -34.65
C THR A 54 -3.48 -15.25 -33.73
N ALA A 55 -2.41 -14.54 -33.37
CA ALA A 55 -2.50 -13.30 -32.61
C ALA A 55 -3.24 -12.19 -33.39
N GLU A 56 -2.92 -12.01 -34.68
CA GLU A 56 -3.57 -11.00 -35.54
C GLU A 56 -5.09 -11.21 -35.68
N ASN A 57 -5.54 -12.47 -35.67
CA ASN A 57 -6.94 -12.85 -35.89
C ASN A 57 -7.60 -13.48 -34.65
N LEU A 58 -7.05 -13.22 -33.47
CA LEU A 58 -7.37 -13.95 -32.24
C LEU A 58 -8.86 -13.88 -31.90
N ARG A 59 -9.50 -12.72 -32.07
CA ARG A 59 -10.93 -12.54 -31.78
C ARG A 59 -11.82 -13.43 -32.66
N THR A 60 -11.59 -13.41 -33.96
CA THR A 60 -12.36 -14.21 -34.92
C THR A 60 -12.17 -15.70 -34.68
N ILE A 61 -10.93 -16.12 -34.38
CA ILE A 61 -10.62 -17.52 -34.08
C ILE A 61 -11.33 -17.97 -32.80
N GLN A 62 -11.36 -17.13 -31.75
CA GLN A 62 -12.07 -17.44 -30.50
C GLN A 62 -13.58 -17.53 -30.68
N GLU A 63 -14.19 -16.58 -31.38
CA GLU A 63 -15.64 -16.58 -31.64
C GLU A 63 -16.04 -17.85 -32.41
N GLN A 64 -15.23 -18.27 -33.40
CA GLN A 64 -15.48 -19.48 -34.18
C GLN A 64 -15.24 -20.78 -33.41
N LEU A 65 -14.17 -20.86 -32.61
CA LEU A 65 -13.79 -22.10 -31.91
C LEU A 65 -14.54 -22.28 -30.58
N LEU A 66 -14.69 -21.20 -29.81
CA LEU A 66 -15.14 -21.24 -28.42
C LEU A 66 -16.55 -20.68 -28.25
N GLY A 67 -17.04 -19.84 -29.19
CA GLY A 67 -18.29 -19.12 -29.03
C GLY A 67 -19.50 -20.01 -28.78
N ALA A 68 -19.66 -21.08 -29.57
CA ALA A 68 -20.77 -22.01 -29.42
C ALA A 68 -20.76 -22.69 -28.03
N ASP A 69 -19.62 -23.24 -27.61
CA ASP A 69 -19.49 -23.92 -26.31
C ASP A 69 -19.58 -22.95 -25.12
N TYR A 70 -19.13 -21.70 -25.30
CA TYR A 70 -19.16 -20.68 -24.24
C TYR A 70 -20.59 -20.17 -23.96
N PHE A 71 -21.41 -19.98 -24.99
CA PHE A 71 -22.78 -19.47 -24.85
C PHE A 71 -23.84 -20.57 -24.66
N ASN A 72 -23.63 -21.77 -25.22
CA ASN A 72 -24.65 -22.83 -25.21
C ASN A 72 -24.52 -23.83 -24.05
N ASN A 73 -23.40 -23.88 -23.32
CA ASN A 73 -23.27 -24.80 -22.19
C ASN A 73 -24.04 -24.30 -20.95
N SER A 74 -25.00 -25.11 -20.48
CA SER A 74 -25.71 -24.94 -19.20
C SER A 74 -24.80 -25.08 -17.99
N ASP A 75 -23.65 -25.72 -18.19
CA ASP A 75 -22.73 -26.11 -17.13
C ASP A 75 -21.78 -24.93 -16.84
N GLN A 76 -21.36 -24.75 -15.58
CA GLN A 76 -20.45 -23.66 -15.17
C GLN A 76 -19.01 -23.78 -15.75
N LEU A 77 -18.80 -24.67 -16.72
CA LEU A 77 -17.53 -24.98 -17.39
C LEU A 77 -16.95 -23.83 -18.22
N ARG A 78 -17.72 -22.76 -18.43
CA ARG A 78 -17.29 -21.50 -19.06
C ARG A 78 -16.02 -20.94 -18.42
N TRP A 79 -15.86 -21.14 -17.12
CA TRP A 79 -14.71 -20.66 -16.34
C TRP A 79 -13.50 -21.60 -16.37
N ASN A 80 -13.68 -22.83 -16.87
CA ASN A 80 -12.67 -23.89 -16.92
C ASN A 80 -12.39 -24.36 -18.36
N SER A 81 -12.40 -23.42 -19.30
CA SER A 81 -12.02 -23.65 -20.70
C SER A 81 -10.58 -23.17 -20.95
N TYR A 82 -9.78 -24.01 -21.62
CA TYR A 82 -8.36 -23.79 -21.86
C TYR A 82 -8.06 -23.86 -23.36
N LEU A 83 -7.27 -22.91 -23.89
CA LEU A 83 -6.79 -22.91 -25.26
C LEU A 83 -5.26 -22.96 -25.28
N TYR A 84 -4.71 -24.09 -25.71
CA TYR A 84 -3.28 -24.32 -25.86
C TYR A 84 -2.90 -24.16 -27.33
N ILE A 85 -1.96 -23.27 -27.63
CA ILE A 85 -1.44 -23.08 -28.98
C ILE A 85 0.01 -23.53 -28.99
N LEU A 86 0.31 -24.47 -29.88
CA LEU A 86 1.63 -25.05 -29.96
C LEU A 86 2.56 -24.17 -30.81
N ALA A 87 3.63 -23.68 -30.19
CA ALA A 87 4.72 -22.97 -30.86
C ALA A 87 5.75 -23.99 -31.37
N GLY A 88 5.68 -24.32 -32.66
CA GLY A 88 6.67 -25.14 -33.34
C GLY A 88 7.82 -24.31 -33.94
N PRO A 89 8.70 -24.96 -34.73
CA PRO A 89 9.90 -24.34 -35.28
C PRO A 89 9.61 -23.15 -36.20
N LYS A 90 8.42 -23.07 -36.81
CA LYS A 90 8.05 -21.94 -37.68
C LYS A 90 7.74 -20.71 -36.83
N SER A 91 6.92 -20.87 -35.78
CA SER A 91 6.54 -19.76 -34.91
C SER A 91 7.74 -19.23 -34.12
N LEU A 92 8.60 -20.11 -33.59
CA LEU A 92 9.78 -19.72 -32.82
C LEU A 92 10.83 -18.92 -33.62
N LYS A 93 10.85 -19.07 -34.95
CA LYS A 93 11.74 -18.32 -35.85
C LYS A 93 11.18 -16.96 -36.27
N ALA A 94 9.92 -16.67 -35.99
CA ALA A 94 9.31 -15.40 -36.35
C ALA A 94 9.80 -14.28 -35.41
N THR A 95 10.17 -13.14 -35.97
CA THR A 95 10.65 -11.97 -35.21
C THR A 95 9.57 -11.42 -34.26
N ALA A 96 8.30 -11.48 -34.66
CA ALA A 96 7.15 -11.04 -33.86
C ALA A 96 6.61 -12.09 -32.87
N PHE A 97 7.29 -13.23 -32.69
CA PHE A 97 6.79 -14.33 -31.86
C PHE A 97 6.53 -13.94 -30.40
N GLN A 98 7.44 -13.20 -29.77
CA GLN A 98 7.30 -12.81 -28.36
C GLN A 98 6.12 -11.85 -28.15
N GLU A 99 5.92 -10.91 -29.07
CA GLU A 99 4.79 -9.97 -29.04
C GLU A 99 3.47 -10.72 -29.26
N ALA A 100 3.42 -11.63 -30.23
CA ALA A 100 2.25 -12.46 -30.51
C ALA A 100 1.90 -13.37 -29.33
N LYS A 101 2.91 -14.00 -28.70
CA LYS A 101 2.74 -14.80 -27.49
C LYS A 101 2.14 -13.98 -26.34
N ALA A 102 2.73 -12.82 -26.05
CA ALA A 102 2.26 -11.95 -24.98
C ALA A 102 0.82 -11.46 -25.23
N CYS A 103 0.49 -11.10 -26.48
CA CYS A 103 -0.87 -10.68 -26.86
C CYS A 103 -1.91 -11.78 -26.61
N ILE A 104 -1.60 -13.03 -26.98
CA ILE A 104 -2.50 -14.16 -26.79
C ILE A 104 -2.68 -14.50 -25.31
N GLU A 105 -1.60 -14.57 -24.54
CA GLU A 105 -1.64 -14.96 -23.12
C GLU A 105 -2.26 -13.87 -22.23
N ALA A 106 -2.19 -12.60 -22.64
CA ALA A 106 -2.85 -11.48 -21.96
C ALA A 106 -4.38 -11.47 -22.16
N ASN A 107 -4.87 -12.03 -23.27
CA ASN A 107 -6.31 -12.02 -23.59
C ASN A 107 -7.08 -13.04 -22.74
N ARG A 108 -8.02 -12.55 -21.91
CA ARG A 108 -8.82 -13.35 -20.97
C ARG A 108 -10.21 -13.75 -21.49
N ASP A 109 -10.57 -13.35 -22.70
CA ASP A 109 -11.89 -13.63 -23.28
C ASP A 109 -12.06 -15.13 -23.56
N TYR A 110 -13.27 -15.69 -23.41
CA TYR A 110 -13.66 -17.08 -23.73
C TYR A 110 -12.93 -18.25 -23.01
N ALA A 111 -11.61 -18.21 -22.87
CA ALA A 111 -10.78 -19.28 -22.30
C ALA A 111 -9.43 -18.75 -21.78
N ARG A 112 -8.79 -19.51 -20.88
CA ARG A 112 -7.39 -19.31 -20.47
C ARG A 112 -6.47 -19.80 -21.59
N LYS A 113 -5.56 -18.95 -22.07
CA LYS A 113 -4.74 -19.22 -23.26
C LYS A 113 -3.28 -19.38 -22.90
N TYR A 114 -2.61 -20.33 -23.53
CA TYR A 114 -1.18 -20.59 -23.34
C TYR A 114 -0.52 -20.88 -24.67
N VAL A 115 0.67 -20.30 -24.90
CA VAL A 115 1.51 -20.61 -26.05
C VAL A 115 2.69 -21.44 -25.58
N LEU A 116 2.66 -22.74 -25.89
CA LEU A 116 3.55 -23.75 -25.33
C LEU A 116 4.42 -24.41 -26.40
N SER A 117 5.63 -24.84 -26.03
CA SER A 117 6.39 -25.78 -26.86
C SER A 117 5.83 -27.20 -26.72
N ILE A 118 6.29 -28.12 -27.59
CA ILE A 118 5.93 -29.55 -27.50
C ILE A 118 6.39 -30.16 -26.16
N ALA A 119 7.53 -29.72 -25.63
CA ALA A 119 8.06 -30.20 -24.36
C ALA A 119 7.18 -29.72 -23.19
N ASP A 120 6.87 -28.43 -23.13
CA ASP A 120 6.04 -27.83 -22.07
C ASP A 120 4.63 -28.43 -22.08
N MET A 121 4.09 -28.68 -23.27
CA MET A 121 2.80 -29.36 -23.41
C MET A 121 2.85 -30.78 -22.84
N ARG A 122 3.90 -31.56 -23.12
CA ARG A 122 4.02 -32.91 -22.53
C ARG A 122 4.12 -32.85 -21.00
N GLU A 123 4.87 -31.91 -20.46
CA GLU A 123 5.03 -31.75 -19.01
C GLU A 123 3.70 -31.35 -18.33
N LEU A 124 3.00 -30.36 -18.90
CA LEU A 124 1.69 -29.92 -18.42
C LEU A 124 0.67 -31.09 -18.41
N LEU A 125 0.71 -31.90 -19.46
CA LEU A 125 -0.29 -32.92 -19.75
C LEU A 125 -0.04 -34.29 -19.10
N THR A 126 1.23 -34.64 -18.84
CA THR A 126 1.58 -35.88 -18.11
C THR A 126 1.39 -35.76 -16.60
N GLY A 127 1.05 -34.56 -16.12
CA GLY A 127 0.80 -34.29 -14.72
C GLY A 127 2.09 -34.43 -13.92
N ALA A 128 2.86 -33.34 -13.83
CA ALA A 128 3.73 -33.19 -12.68
C ALA A 128 2.83 -33.40 -11.43
N PRO A 129 3.13 -34.39 -10.57
CA PRO A 129 2.33 -34.62 -9.38
C PRO A 129 2.27 -33.31 -8.61
N ILE A 130 1.07 -32.81 -8.36
CA ILE A 130 0.86 -31.76 -7.37
C ILE A 130 1.39 -32.32 -6.05
N ALA A 131 2.59 -31.87 -5.68
CA ALA A 131 3.29 -32.10 -4.44
C ALA A 131 3.52 -33.56 -4.01
N ALA A 132 4.37 -34.29 -4.74
CA ALA A 132 5.22 -35.32 -4.14
C ALA A 132 6.68 -34.94 -4.39
N GLY A 133 7.21 -34.06 -3.54
CA GLY A 133 8.58 -33.58 -3.67
C GLY A 133 8.73 -32.34 -4.53
N LEU A 134 8.03 -31.26 -4.16
CA LEU A 134 8.79 -30.00 -4.10
C LEU A 134 9.95 -30.32 -3.16
N GLN A 135 11.12 -30.67 -3.72
CA GLN A 135 12.38 -30.40 -3.03
C GLN A 135 12.18 -29.00 -2.46
N PRO A 136 12.33 -28.80 -1.14
CA PRO A 136 12.13 -27.49 -0.55
C PRO A 136 12.92 -26.57 -1.44
N ILE A 137 12.22 -25.70 -2.19
CA ILE A 137 12.88 -24.59 -2.85
C ILE A 137 13.57 -23.97 -1.65
N ASP A 138 14.90 -24.00 -1.64
CA ASP A 138 15.68 -23.29 -0.65
C ASP A 138 15.19 -21.86 -0.76
N THR A 139 14.23 -21.51 0.09
CA THR A 139 13.58 -20.22 0.06
C THR A 139 14.72 -19.30 0.39
N VAL A 140 15.13 -18.50 -0.60
CA VAL A 140 16.28 -17.62 -0.46
C VAL A 140 15.96 -16.68 0.69
N ASP A 141 16.49 -17.00 1.88
CA ASP A 141 16.34 -16.16 3.04
C ASP A 141 17.30 -14.99 2.84
N ALA A 142 16.80 -13.96 2.14
CA ALA A 142 17.58 -12.79 1.79
C ALA A 142 18.22 -12.15 3.03
N VAL A 143 17.49 -12.13 4.16
CA VAL A 143 18.00 -11.61 5.43
C VAL A 143 19.12 -12.50 5.99
N GLY A 144 18.96 -13.82 6.00
CA GLY A 144 20.03 -14.75 6.41
C GLY A 144 21.26 -14.71 5.49
N ALA A 145 21.07 -14.53 4.18
CA ALA A 145 22.15 -14.32 3.23
C ALA A 145 22.89 -13.00 3.50
N TRP A 146 22.16 -11.91 3.73
CA TRP A 146 22.73 -10.61 4.09
C TRP A 146 23.40 -10.64 5.46
N ALA A 147 22.88 -11.39 6.43
CA ALA A 147 23.51 -11.56 7.73
C ALA A 147 24.92 -12.14 7.59
N LYS A 148 25.11 -13.17 6.75
CA LYS A 148 26.43 -13.75 6.46
C LYS A 148 27.37 -12.74 5.79
N ILE A 149 26.84 -11.93 4.86
CA ILE A 149 27.63 -10.89 4.17
C ILE A 149 28.05 -9.80 5.15
N LEU A 150 27.14 -9.34 6.01
CA LEU A 150 27.40 -8.33 7.03
C LEU A 150 28.37 -8.85 8.09
N GLU A 151 28.27 -10.12 8.47
CA GLU A 151 29.21 -10.77 9.38
C GLU A 151 30.62 -10.85 8.78
N ALA A 152 30.74 -11.26 7.51
CA ALA A 152 32.01 -11.25 6.79
C ALA A 152 32.62 -9.83 6.69
N GLY A 153 31.76 -8.81 6.61
CA GLY A 153 32.14 -7.39 6.61
C GLY A 153 32.34 -6.76 8.00
N GLN A 154 32.20 -7.50 9.11
CA GLN A 154 32.26 -6.97 10.48
C GLN A 154 31.18 -5.90 10.80
N LEU A 155 30.02 -6.00 10.16
CA LEU A 155 28.88 -5.08 10.26
C LEU A 155 27.61 -5.77 10.82
N ASN A 156 27.76 -6.91 11.49
CA ASN A 156 26.63 -7.71 11.97
C ASN A 156 25.73 -6.96 12.98
N MET A 157 26.20 -5.90 13.65
CA MET A 157 25.33 -5.05 14.48
C MET A 157 24.21 -4.34 13.69
N LEU A 158 24.33 -4.20 12.36
CA LEU A 158 23.27 -3.62 11.53
C LEU A 158 22.02 -4.50 11.49
N LEU A 159 22.14 -5.80 11.76
CA LEU A 159 20.99 -6.71 11.84
C LEU A 159 20.01 -6.30 12.94
N ASP A 160 20.48 -5.65 14.01
CA ASP A 160 19.65 -5.14 15.11
C ASP A 160 18.97 -3.80 14.76
N LYS A 161 19.16 -3.27 13.54
CA LYS A 161 18.65 -1.98 13.05
C LYS A 161 18.85 -0.82 14.07
N PRO A 162 20.07 -0.57 14.57
CA PRO A 162 20.32 0.59 15.44
C PRO A 162 19.96 1.90 14.73
N THR A 163 19.73 2.97 15.49
CA THR A 163 19.50 4.29 14.87
C THR A 163 20.64 4.64 13.93
N ARG A 164 20.35 5.29 12.78
CA ARG A 164 21.35 5.55 11.73
C ARG A 164 22.57 6.29 12.26
N THR A 165 22.37 7.29 13.13
CA THR A 165 23.46 8.00 13.83
C THR A 165 24.34 7.06 14.65
N ARG A 166 23.72 6.14 15.41
CA ARG A 166 24.45 5.15 16.22
C ARG A 166 25.18 4.13 15.36
N ALA A 167 24.60 3.73 14.23
CA ALA A 167 25.23 2.85 13.25
C ALA A 167 26.51 3.47 12.70
N LEU A 168 26.46 4.75 12.28
CA LEU A 168 27.63 5.49 11.80
C LEU A 168 28.73 5.56 12.85
N GLU A 169 28.40 5.95 14.09
CA GLU A 169 29.38 6.02 15.19
C GLU A 169 30.08 4.68 15.45
N LEU A 170 29.32 3.58 15.44
CA LEU A 170 29.85 2.24 15.68
C LEU A 170 30.77 1.79 14.53
N ILE A 171 30.44 2.14 13.30
CA ILE A 171 31.26 1.85 12.12
C ILE A 171 32.56 2.68 12.17
N GLU A 172 32.47 3.98 12.46
CA GLU A 172 33.63 4.87 12.60
C GLU A 172 34.60 4.38 13.69
N LYS A 173 34.08 3.85 14.79
CA LYS A 173 34.87 3.32 15.90
C LYS A 173 35.38 1.88 15.67
N GLY A 174 35.01 1.24 14.57
CA GLY A 174 35.31 -0.18 14.33
C GLY A 174 34.61 -1.14 15.30
N GLN A 175 33.53 -0.69 15.95
CA GLN A 175 32.76 -1.42 16.96
C GLN A 175 31.43 -1.96 16.41
N ALA A 176 31.23 -1.92 15.09
CA ALA A 176 30.05 -2.47 14.43
C ALA A 176 30.01 -4.02 14.40
N SER A 177 31.07 -4.67 14.89
CA SER A 177 31.15 -6.11 15.04
C SER A 177 30.80 -6.55 16.46
N LYS A 178 29.75 -7.35 16.62
CA LYS A 178 29.44 -8.06 17.87
C LYS A 178 30.06 -9.45 17.80
N GLN A 179 30.73 -9.93 18.85
CA GLN A 179 31.02 -11.36 18.97
C GLN A 179 29.67 -12.09 19.04
N VAL A 180 29.38 -12.92 18.04
CA VAL A 180 28.16 -13.72 18.01
C VAL A 180 28.23 -14.71 19.17
N ALA A 181 27.48 -14.45 20.23
CA ALA A 181 27.15 -15.51 21.18
C ALA A 181 26.46 -16.60 20.36
N GLN A 182 27.04 -17.81 20.28
CA GLN A 182 26.42 -18.96 19.62
C GLN A 182 24.98 -19.07 20.11
N GLN A 183 24.02 -18.70 19.25
CA GLN A 183 22.62 -18.76 19.61
C GLN A 183 22.24 -20.24 19.75
N LYS A 184 21.71 -20.59 20.93
CA LYS A 184 21.19 -21.95 21.18
C LYS A 184 20.16 -22.26 20.09
N ARG A 185 20.38 -23.34 19.33
CA ARG A 185 19.36 -23.89 18.42
C ARG A 185 18.06 -24.08 19.21
N HIS A 186 17.00 -23.43 18.77
CA HIS A 186 15.69 -23.58 19.39
C HIS A 186 15.09 -24.91 18.95
N GLU A 187 15.13 -25.93 19.82
CA GLU A 187 14.46 -27.20 19.58
C GLU A 187 12.94 -27.05 19.74
N LEU A 188 12.16 -27.66 18.83
CA LEU A 188 10.70 -27.75 18.95
C LEU A 188 10.34 -28.58 20.18
N LYS A 189 9.45 -28.03 21.03
CA LYS A 189 8.77 -28.81 22.08
C LYS A 189 8.02 -29.99 21.45
N LEU A 190 7.87 -31.09 22.19
CA LEU A 190 7.21 -32.30 21.69
C LEU A 190 5.78 -32.02 21.19
N GLU A 191 5.07 -31.15 21.91
CA GLU A 191 3.71 -30.69 21.62
C GLU A 191 3.61 -29.89 20.31
N ASP A 192 4.69 -29.24 19.89
CA ASP A 192 4.73 -28.43 18.65
C ASP A 192 5.15 -29.25 17.42
N LYS A 193 5.65 -30.47 17.61
CA LYS A 193 6.01 -31.35 16.48
C LYS A 193 4.77 -31.78 15.71
N SER A 194 3.68 -32.09 16.39
CA SER A 194 2.40 -32.49 15.78
C SER A 194 1.79 -31.40 14.90
N LEU A 195 2.10 -30.13 15.17
CA LEU A 195 1.65 -29.00 14.36
C LEU A 195 2.31 -28.89 12.98
N THR A 196 3.47 -29.51 12.81
CA THR A 196 4.24 -29.42 11.56
C THR A 196 3.64 -30.29 10.45
N SER A 197 2.91 -31.33 10.84
CA SER A 197 2.46 -32.40 9.95
C SER A 197 1.08 -32.96 10.28
N GLY A 198 0.38 -32.37 11.25
CA GLY A 198 -0.97 -32.75 11.66
C GLY A 198 -2.04 -31.79 11.14
N PHE A 199 -3.28 -32.27 11.07
CA PHE A 199 -4.44 -31.49 10.66
C PHE A 199 -5.13 -30.88 11.87
N LEU A 200 -5.41 -29.57 11.84
CA LEU A 200 -6.30 -28.94 12.80
C LEU A 200 -7.73 -29.41 12.53
N ARG A 201 -8.30 -30.24 13.41
CA ARG A 201 -9.65 -30.80 13.29
C ARG A 201 -10.69 -29.99 14.05
N ARG A 202 -10.29 -29.31 15.11
CA ARG A 202 -11.19 -28.47 15.90
C ARG A 202 -10.48 -27.24 16.41
N LEU A 203 -11.18 -26.12 16.46
CA LEU A 203 -10.76 -24.89 17.12
C LEU A 203 -11.86 -24.42 18.07
N HIS A 204 -11.53 -24.35 19.35
CA HIS A 204 -12.37 -23.78 20.39
C HIS A 204 -11.86 -22.39 20.80
N ILE A 205 -12.69 -21.38 20.63
CA ILE A 205 -12.37 -19.98 20.87
C ILE A 205 -13.01 -19.55 22.19
N LYS A 206 -12.25 -19.58 23.30
CA LYS A 206 -12.75 -19.10 24.61
C LYS A 206 -12.86 -17.58 24.61
N THR A 207 -11.77 -16.90 24.25
CA THR A 207 -11.71 -15.44 24.15
C THR A 207 -10.84 -15.01 22.98
N PHE A 208 -11.41 -14.26 22.02
CA PHE A 208 -10.69 -13.60 20.93
C PHE A 208 -11.40 -12.31 20.52
N ARG A 209 -12.30 -12.37 19.53
CA ARG A 209 -13.16 -11.26 19.12
C ARG A 209 -14.63 -11.55 19.46
N PRO A 210 -15.45 -10.54 19.74
CA PRO A 210 -16.84 -10.74 20.19
C PRO A 210 -17.67 -11.67 19.32
N ILE A 211 -17.45 -11.65 18.00
CA ILE A 211 -18.19 -12.48 17.04
C ILE A 211 -17.93 -13.99 17.19
N HIS A 212 -16.80 -14.38 17.79
CA HIS A 212 -16.37 -15.78 17.93
C HIS A 212 -16.17 -16.23 19.38
N ASN A 213 -16.38 -15.38 20.38
CA ASN A 213 -16.24 -15.74 21.78
C ASN A 213 -17.19 -16.90 22.13
N GLY A 214 -16.63 -17.96 22.73
CA GLY A 214 -17.35 -19.18 23.11
C GLY A 214 -17.68 -20.13 21.95
N ARG A 215 -17.22 -19.87 20.72
CA ARG A 215 -17.53 -20.71 19.56
C ARG A 215 -16.53 -21.86 19.38
N THR A 216 -17.01 -22.95 18.81
CA THR A 216 -16.22 -24.10 18.40
C THR A 216 -16.42 -24.33 16.91
N PHE A 217 -15.34 -24.60 16.20
CA PHE A 217 -15.33 -24.91 14.77
C PHE A 217 -14.69 -26.28 14.57
N ASP A 218 -15.31 -27.12 13.76
CA ASP A 218 -14.75 -28.40 13.31
C ASP A 218 -14.31 -28.27 11.85
N PHE A 219 -13.20 -28.92 11.49
CA PHE A 219 -12.55 -28.82 10.19
C PHE A 219 -12.33 -30.20 9.57
N ALA A 220 -12.67 -30.30 8.28
CA ALA A 220 -12.29 -31.41 7.41
C ALA A 220 -10.92 -31.15 6.77
N ASP A 221 -10.46 -32.03 5.87
CA ASP A 221 -9.21 -31.82 5.12
C ASP A 221 -9.29 -30.61 4.19
N ILE A 222 -10.48 -30.37 3.62
CA ILE A 222 -10.79 -29.23 2.76
C ILE A 222 -12.03 -28.54 3.32
N ASN A 223 -11.94 -27.24 3.56
CA ASN A 223 -13.01 -26.45 4.18
C ASN A 223 -13.40 -25.28 3.27
N LEU A 224 -14.70 -25.10 3.04
CA LEU A 224 -15.25 -23.94 2.34
C LEU A 224 -15.92 -23.00 3.34
N ILE A 225 -15.39 -21.78 3.49
CA ILE A 225 -15.89 -20.78 4.44
C ILE A 225 -16.74 -19.74 3.70
N VAL A 226 -18.05 -19.74 3.92
CA VAL A 226 -19.01 -18.83 3.25
C VAL A 226 -19.71 -17.90 4.24
N GLY A 227 -20.13 -16.73 3.75
CA GLY A 227 -20.92 -15.77 4.53
C GLY A 227 -20.79 -14.33 4.03
N PRO A 228 -21.70 -13.42 4.43
CA PRO A 228 -21.65 -12.01 4.05
C PRO A 228 -20.41 -11.30 4.63
N ASN A 229 -20.06 -10.12 4.10
CA ASN A 229 -18.98 -9.31 4.67
C ASN A 229 -19.29 -8.94 6.13
N GLY A 230 -18.27 -8.96 6.99
CA GLY A 230 -18.44 -8.74 8.43
C GLY A 230 -18.94 -9.97 9.23
N SER A 231 -19.23 -11.12 8.61
CA SER A 231 -19.68 -12.34 9.31
C SER A 231 -18.59 -13.06 10.14
N GLY A 232 -17.38 -12.50 10.20
CA GLY A 232 -16.27 -13.06 10.98
C GLY A 232 -15.39 -14.07 10.25
N LYS A 233 -15.51 -14.25 8.92
CA LYS A 233 -14.66 -15.17 8.13
C LYS A 233 -13.16 -14.89 8.34
N THR A 234 -12.76 -13.64 8.14
CA THR A 234 -11.38 -13.18 8.37
C THR A 234 -10.97 -13.35 9.83
N SER A 235 -11.86 -13.01 10.77
CA SER A 235 -11.60 -13.20 12.21
C SER A 235 -11.40 -14.67 12.61
N LEU A 236 -11.96 -15.64 11.87
CA LEU A 236 -11.72 -17.07 12.11
C LEU A 236 -10.32 -17.47 11.66
N LEU A 237 -9.89 -17.01 10.49
CA LEU A 237 -8.53 -17.25 9.98
C LEU A 237 -7.47 -16.59 10.87
N GLU A 238 -7.74 -15.38 11.36
CA GLU A 238 -6.89 -14.68 12.33
C GLU A 238 -6.85 -15.38 13.70
N ALA A 239 -7.92 -16.06 14.11
CA ALA A 239 -7.91 -16.88 15.33
C ALA A 239 -7.01 -18.12 15.16
N ILE A 240 -7.02 -18.75 13.97
CA ILE A 240 -6.09 -19.84 13.65
C ILE A 240 -4.65 -19.33 13.69
N GLU A 241 -4.37 -18.19 13.05
CA GLU A 241 -3.04 -17.55 13.11
C GLU A 241 -2.61 -17.26 14.55
N TYR A 242 -3.50 -16.73 15.37
CA TYR A 242 -3.20 -16.42 16.77
C TYR A 242 -2.92 -17.69 17.60
N LEU A 243 -3.61 -18.81 17.35
CA LEU A 243 -3.31 -20.08 18.01
C LEU A 243 -1.86 -20.54 17.76
N TYR A 244 -1.35 -20.31 16.55
CA TYR A 244 0.00 -20.70 16.15
C TYR A 244 1.08 -19.71 16.58
N CYS A 245 0.79 -18.40 16.54
CA CYS A 245 1.79 -17.35 16.71
C CYS A 245 1.67 -16.57 18.03
N ASN A 246 0.58 -16.75 18.79
CA ASN A 246 0.20 -15.91 19.93
C ASN A 246 0.17 -14.40 19.59
N ASN A 247 0.01 -14.07 18.31
CA ASN A 247 -0.03 -12.72 17.78
C ASN A 247 -0.59 -12.76 16.35
N ASN A 248 -1.13 -11.64 15.87
CA ASN A 248 -1.54 -11.44 14.48
C ASN A 248 -1.22 -9.99 14.05
N ARG A 249 -1.30 -9.68 12.76
CA ARG A 249 -0.90 -8.34 12.25
C ARG A 249 -1.77 -7.18 12.73
N ARG A 250 -3.05 -7.43 13.05
CA ARG A 250 -4.03 -6.38 13.38
C ARG A 250 -4.14 -6.10 14.88
N ASP A 251 -3.67 -7.00 15.74
CA ASP A 251 -3.63 -6.79 17.19
C ASP A 251 -2.41 -5.95 17.58
N GLN A 252 -2.62 -4.65 17.72
CA GLN A 252 -1.61 -3.74 18.29
C GLN A 252 -1.53 -3.81 19.84
N ALA A 253 -2.49 -4.49 20.48
CA ALA A 253 -2.48 -4.79 21.91
C ALA A 253 -3.19 -6.13 22.16
N PRO A 254 -2.46 -7.26 22.29
CA PRO A 254 -3.09 -8.55 22.53
C PRO A 254 -3.76 -8.54 23.91
N GLY A 255 -5.09 -8.65 23.93
CA GLY A 255 -5.78 -9.13 25.12
C GLY A 255 -5.35 -10.57 25.42
N PRO A 256 -5.56 -11.11 26.64
CA PRO A 256 -5.28 -12.50 26.95
C PRO A 256 -6.29 -13.42 26.25
N TYR A 257 -6.08 -13.64 24.95
CA TYR A 257 -6.90 -14.52 24.12
C TYR A 257 -6.58 -15.97 24.43
N LYS A 258 -7.62 -16.78 24.56
CA LYS A 258 -7.52 -18.19 24.90
C LYS A 258 -8.17 -19.00 23.79
N LEU A 259 -7.32 -19.75 23.08
CA LEU A 259 -7.69 -20.59 21.96
C LEU A 259 -7.17 -22.00 22.24
N GLU A 260 -7.98 -23.00 21.89
CA GLU A 260 -7.65 -24.42 22.02
C GLU A 260 -7.90 -25.10 20.69
N GLY A 261 -6.87 -25.70 20.12
CA GLY A 261 -6.95 -26.49 18.89
C GLY A 261 -6.84 -27.98 19.20
N LEU A 262 -7.54 -28.81 18.44
CA LEU A 262 -7.34 -30.27 18.45
C LEU A 262 -6.71 -30.65 17.12
N VAL A 263 -5.50 -31.20 17.19
CA VAL A 263 -4.66 -31.53 16.04
C VAL A 263 -4.50 -33.03 15.95
N GLU A 264 -4.84 -33.58 14.79
CA GLU A 264 -4.71 -35.00 14.49
C GLU A 264 -3.43 -35.22 13.70
N PHE A 265 -2.53 -36.06 14.23
CA PHE A 265 -1.27 -36.40 13.57
C PHE A 265 -1.14 -37.91 13.38
N ALA A 266 -0.90 -38.33 12.14
CA ALA A 266 -0.92 -39.74 11.74
C ALA A 266 0.05 -40.63 12.54
N ALA A 267 1.16 -40.11 13.04
CA ALA A 267 2.11 -40.90 13.82
C ALA A 267 1.82 -40.98 15.33
N ALA A 268 0.89 -40.18 15.86
CA ALA A 268 0.60 -40.12 17.30
C ALA A 268 -0.57 -41.02 17.74
N GLY A 269 -1.40 -41.51 16.82
CA GLY A 269 -2.52 -42.41 17.11
C GLY A 269 -3.69 -41.80 17.91
N SER A 270 -3.50 -40.64 18.55
CA SER A 270 -4.54 -39.88 19.26
C SER A 270 -4.46 -38.39 18.95
N PRO A 271 -5.60 -37.68 18.89
CA PRO A 271 -5.60 -36.23 18.68
C PRO A 271 -4.98 -35.50 19.87
N GLN A 272 -4.10 -34.53 19.61
CA GLN A 272 -3.47 -33.70 20.64
C GLN A 272 -4.18 -32.36 20.75
N THR A 273 -4.48 -31.96 21.98
CA THR A 273 -4.96 -30.61 22.27
C THR A 273 -3.77 -29.67 22.39
N ILE A 274 -3.77 -28.62 21.59
CA ILE A 274 -2.79 -27.53 21.65
C ILE A 274 -3.48 -26.25 22.13
N THR A 275 -2.75 -25.46 22.93
CA THR A 275 -3.18 -24.15 23.41
C THR A 275 -2.30 -23.08 22.81
N THR A 276 -2.77 -21.83 22.86
CA THR A 276 -1.95 -20.68 22.50
C THR A 276 -0.64 -20.69 23.30
N PRO A 277 0.54 -20.58 22.66
CA PRO A 277 1.81 -20.68 23.36
C PRO A 277 1.99 -19.51 24.34
N ALA A 278 2.34 -19.84 25.59
CA ALA A 278 2.51 -18.86 26.66
C ALA A 278 3.87 -18.13 26.62
N ASP A 279 4.87 -18.70 25.94
CA ASP A 279 6.25 -18.22 25.91
C ASP A 279 6.74 -17.92 24.48
N THR A 280 7.37 -16.75 24.30
CA THR A 280 7.99 -16.33 23.03
C THR A 280 9.01 -17.37 22.51
N SER A 281 9.64 -18.15 23.38
CA SER A 281 10.58 -19.23 22.99
C SER A 281 9.94 -20.31 22.13
N SER A 282 8.71 -20.74 22.43
CA SER A 282 8.00 -21.74 21.62
C SER A 282 7.70 -21.18 20.23
N VAL A 283 7.26 -19.92 20.18
CA VAL A 283 6.94 -19.21 18.94
C VAL A 283 8.19 -19.03 18.06
N LYS A 284 9.35 -18.71 18.66
CA LYS A 284 10.65 -18.68 17.96
C LYS A 284 11.09 -20.05 17.46
N ALA A 285 10.89 -21.10 18.27
CA ALA A 285 11.20 -22.48 17.87
C ALA A 285 10.34 -22.92 16.68
N ARG A 286 9.04 -22.61 16.68
CA ARG A 286 8.13 -22.86 15.55
C ARG A 286 8.62 -22.16 14.27
N ASN A 287 8.89 -20.85 14.33
CA ASN A 287 9.37 -20.08 13.18
C ASN A 287 10.68 -20.62 12.59
N PHE A 288 11.63 -20.98 13.45
CA PHE A 288 12.90 -21.55 13.03
C PHE A 288 12.74 -22.94 12.42
N ASN A 289 11.94 -23.83 13.04
CA ASN A 289 11.85 -25.20 12.56
C ASN A 289 10.90 -25.35 11.36
N TRP A 290 9.84 -24.55 11.26
CA TRP A 290 8.89 -24.61 10.14
C TRP A 290 9.40 -23.86 8.91
N TYR A 291 10.08 -22.73 9.10
CA TYR A 291 10.46 -21.84 7.99
C TYR A 291 11.97 -21.60 7.87
N ARG A 292 12.79 -22.25 8.70
CA ARG A 292 14.26 -22.05 8.75
C ARG A 292 14.66 -20.59 8.97
N ARG A 293 13.79 -19.80 9.60
CA ARG A 293 14.05 -18.38 9.88
C ARG A 293 14.51 -18.16 11.30
N GLU A 294 15.67 -17.53 11.42
CA GLU A 294 16.16 -16.99 12.68
C GLU A 294 15.30 -15.77 13.01
N GLY A 295 14.27 -15.98 13.86
CA GLY A 295 13.37 -14.93 14.31
C GLY A 295 14.09 -13.92 15.19
N HIS A 296 14.88 -13.03 14.59
CA HIS A 296 15.61 -11.96 15.29
C HIS A 296 14.64 -10.98 15.98
N PHE A 297 13.42 -10.84 15.47
CA PHE A 297 12.38 -9.95 16.00
C PHE A 297 11.09 -10.72 16.34
N GLU A 298 10.47 -10.42 17.50
CA GLU A 298 9.17 -11.00 17.88
C GLU A 298 8.07 -10.72 16.85
N LYS A 299 8.08 -9.53 16.22
CA LYS A 299 7.13 -9.16 15.15
C LYS A 299 7.38 -9.89 13.83
N GLY A 300 8.62 -10.32 13.56
CA GLY A 300 8.97 -11.02 12.32
C GLY A 300 8.49 -12.49 12.30
N ILE A 301 8.10 -13.03 13.46
CA ILE A 301 7.60 -14.40 13.56
C ILE A 301 6.21 -14.53 12.93
N VAL A 302 5.31 -13.57 13.18
CA VAL A 302 4.00 -13.49 12.51
C VAL A 302 4.20 -13.37 11.01
N ALA A 303 5.16 -12.55 10.56
CA ALA A 303 5.42 -12.35 9.13
C ALA A 303 5.84 -13.63 8.39
N GLY A 304 6.60 -14.53 9.03
CA GLY A 304 6.94 -15.84 8.47
C GLY A 304 5.70 -16.71 8.27
N PHE A 305 4.87 -16.82 9.31
CA PHE A 305 3.64 -17.59 9.27
C PHE A 305 2.63 -17.04 8.26
N THR A 306 2.41 -15.72 8.24
CA THR A 306 1.54 -15.04 7.27
C THR A 306 1.98 -15.29 5.82
N ARG A 307 3.30 -15.25 5.54
CA ARG A 307 3.87 -15.45 4.19
C ARG A 307 3.74 -16.88 3.69
N TYR A 308 4.13 -17.87 4.49
CA TYR A 308 4.23 -19.25 4.04
C TYR A 308 2.92 -20.04 4.12
N ASN A 309 1.96 -19.59 4.95
CA ASN A 309 0.63 -20.21 5.02
C ASN A 309 -0.45 -19.39 4.29
N PHE A 310 -0.06 -18.33 3.58
CA PHE A 310 -0.96 -17.49 2.76
C PHE A 310 -2.18 -16.94 3.53
N LEU A 311 -2.00 -16.64 4.81
CA LEU A 311 -3.06 -16.11 5.67
C LEU A 311 -3.15 -14.58 5.66
N ASP A 312 -2.39 -13.89 4.79
CA ASP A 312 -2.51 -12.44 4.60
C ASP A 312 -3.81 -12.09 3.86
N THR A 313 -4.92 -12.17 4.59
CA THR A 313 -6.27 -11.85 4.08
C THR A 313 -6.38 -10.42 3.55
N ASP A 314 -5.44 -9.55 3.90
CA ASP A 314 -5.37 -8.16 3.47
C ASP A 314 -4.46 -7.93 2.26
N ALA A 315 -3.62 -8.89 1.86
CA ALA A 315 -2.73 -8.70 0.70
C ALA A 315 -3.53 -8.49 -0.60
N ALA A 316 -4.54 -9.32 -0.83
CA ALA A 316 -5.41 -9.19 -2.00
C ALA A 316 -6.23 -7.90 -1.96
N PHE A 317 -6.67 -7.48 -0.76
CA PHE A 317 -7.37 -6.21 -0.58
C PHE A 317 -6.45 -5.03 -0.91
N ARG A 318 -5.26 -4.93 -0.28
CA ARG A 318 -4.28 -3.85 -0.53
C ARG A 318 -3.94 -3.71 -2.01
N ILE A 319 -3.62 -4.82 -2.68
CA ILE A 319 -3.32 -4.82 -4.13
C ILE A 319 -4.52 -4.36 -4.98
N SER A 320 -5.76 -4.65 -4.55
CA SER A 320 -6.97 -4.31 -5.30
C SER A 320 -7.52 -2.90 -5.05
N THR A 321 -7.31 -2.33 -3.86
CA THR A 321 -7.82 -1.00 -3.49
C THR A 321 -6.78 0.10 -3.54
N GLU A 322 -5.50 -0.20 -3.32
CA GLU A 322 -4.39 0.74 -3.40
C GLU A 322 -3.71 0.62 -4.77
N LEU A 323 -4.43 1.00 -5.84
CA LEU A 323 -3.94 1.04 -7.22
C LEU A 323 -3.01 2.25 -7.48
N ASP A 324 -2.09 2.55 -6.56
CA ASP A 324 -0.97 3.43 -6.86
C ASP A 324 0.18 2.60 -7.44
N PRO A 325 0.60 2.83 -8.70
CA PRO A 325 1.76 2.15 -9.29
C PRO A 325 3.03 2.29 -8.44
N SER A 326 3.14 3.34 -7.62
CA SER A 326 4.28 3.57 -6.73
C SER A 326 4.29 2.58 -5.55
N THR A 327 3.13 2.25 -4.98
CA THR A 327 3.00 1.32 -3.83
C THR A 327 2.91 -0.14 -4.28
N LEU A 328 2.44 -0.41 -5.51
CA LEU A 328 2.32 -1.76 -6.05
C LEU A 328 3.67 -2.50 -6.06
N ASN A 329 4.76 -1.83 -6.45
CA ASN A 329 6.09 -2.41 -6.41
C ASN A 329 6.51 -2.77 -4.98
N GLU A 330 6.16 -1.93 -4.01
CA GLU A 330 6.50 -2.16 -2.62
C GLU A 330 5.67 -3.29 -2.00
N ASP A 331 4.39 -3.37 -2.34
CA ASP A 331 3.51 -4.47 -1.91
C ASP A 331 3.88 -5.80 -2.57
N ILE A 332 4.31 -5.78 -3.84
CA ILE A 332 4.89 -6.95 -4.50
C ILE A 332 6.21 -7.36 -3.84
N ARG A 333 7.09 -6.41 -3.48
CA ARG A 333 8.33 -6.70 -2.75
C ARG A 333 8.04 -7.31 -1.37
N ARG A 334 7.06 -6.77 -0.64
CA ARG A 334 6.59 -7.30 0.65
C ARG A 334 5.99 -8.70 0.51
N LEU A 335 5.27 -8.98 -0.57
CA LEU A 335 4.70 -10.29 -0.87
C LEU A 335 5.79 -11.31 -1.23
N LEU A 336 6.73 -10.93 -2.10
CA LEU A 336 7.75 -11.83 -2.65
C LEU A 336 8.86 -12.14 -1.66
N ILE A 337 9.37 -11.15 -0.92
CA ILE A 337 10.58 -11.27 -0.07
C ILE A 337 10.24 -11.15 1.43
N GLY A 338 9.08 -10.57 1.74
CA GLY A 338 8.61 -10.30 3.10
C GLY A 338 8.84 -8.84 3.53
N PRO A 339 8.00 -8.31 4.44
CA PRO A 339 8.13 -6.93 4.93
C PRO A 339 9.44 -6.67 5.69
N ASP A 340 9.96 -7.67 6.40
CA ASP A 340 11.20 -7.53 7.17
C ASP A 340 12.41 -7.36 6.26
N ALA A 341 12.45 -8.10 5.14
CA ALA A 341 13.51 -8.00 4.14
C ALA A 341 13.45 -6.66 3.40
N SER A 342 12.25 -6.20 3.03
CA SER A 342 12.06 -4.89 2.38
C SER A 342 12.52 -3.76 3.31
N THR A 343 11.98 -3.70 4.53
CA THR A 343 12.33 -2.65 5.50
C THR A 343 13.80 -2.70 5.91
N PHE A 344 14.41 -3.89 5.93
CA PHE A 344 15.83 -4.00 6.21
C PHE A 344 16.69 -3.55 5.01
N SER A 345 16.28 -3.86 3.77
CA SER A 345 16.91 -3.33 2.55
C SER A 345 16.91 -1.80 2.56
N ASP A 346 15.75 -1.18 2.81
CA ASP A 346 15.62 0.28 2.83
C ASP A 346 16.48 0.92 3.94
N TYR A 347 16.58 0.24 5.08
CA TYR A 347 17.47 0.64 6.16
C TYR A 347 18.95 0.60 5.73
N LEU A 348 19.39 -0.49 5.10
CA LEU A 348 20.76 -0.64 4.62
C LEU A 348 21.10 0.37 3.52
N GLU A 349 20.17 0.67 2.61
CA GLU A 349 20.35 1.70 1.58
C GLU A 349 20.56 3.09 2.20
N LYS A 350 19.72 3.48 3.17
CA LYS A 350 19.87 4.76 3.87
C LYS A 350 21.18 4.85 4.64
N VAL A 351 21.56 3.79 5.36
CA VAL A 351 22.86 3.75 6.07
C VAL A 351 24.03 3.86 5.08
N LYS A 352 23.94 3.24 3.90
CA LYS A 352 24.94 3.35 2.84
C LYS A 352 25.07 4.79 2.30
N GLU A 353 23.96 5.49 2.08
CA GLU A 353 23.97 6.90 1.67
C GLU A 353 24.59 7.82 2.73
N ASP A 354 24.20 7.62 4.00
CA ASP A 354 24.72 8.36 5.13
C ASP A 354 26.24 8.14 5.28
N LEU A 355 26.71 6.89 5.17
CA LEU A 355 28.14 6.53 5.15
C LEU A 355 28.87 7.18 3.97
N GLY A 356 28.28 7.19 2.78
CA GLY A 356 28.88 7.80 1.58
C GLY A 356 29.04 9.32 1.72
N THR A 357 28.14 9.99 2.43
CA THR A 357 28.26 11.42 2.76
C THR A 357 29.34 11.65 3.80
N ARG A 358 29.34 10.85 4.88
CA ARG A 358 30.33 10.97 5.96
C ARG A 358 31.76 10.68 5.48
N LEU A 359 31.95 9.70 4.61
CA LEU A 359 33.25 9.38 4.01
C LEU A 359 33.79 10.52 3.15
N ARG A 360 32.92 11.24 2.42
CA ARG A 360 33.32 12.42 1.63
C ARG A 360 33.81 13.56 2.52
N GLU A 361 33.16 13.78 3.67
CA GLU A 361 33.59 14.77 4.66
C GLU A 361 34.96 14.42 5.26
N LEU A 362 35.13 13.18 5.73
CA LEU A 362 36.39 12.71 6.32
C LEU A 362 37.55 12.76 5.32
N ASN A 363 37.32 12.41 4.05
CA ASN A 363 38.34 12.52 3.01
C ASN A 363 38.76 13.98 2.75
N ARG A 364 37.82 14.93 2.84
CA ARG A 364 38.12 16.36 2.73
C ARG A 364 38.97 16.84 3.91
N GLU A 365 38.63 16.43 5.13
CA GLU A 365 39.40 16.76 6.34
C GLU A 365 40.82 16.18 6.28
N ALA A 366 40.96 14.90 5.93
CA ALA A 366 42.26 14.25 5.78
C ALA A 366 43.16 14.94 4.74
N ARG A 367 42.58 15.42 3.63
CA ARG A 367 43.32 16.19 2.63
C ARG A 367 43.84 17.51 3.19
N LEU A 368 43.00 18.26 3.92
CA LEU A 368 43.40 19.53 4.54
C LEU A 368 44.51 19.32 5.58
N ASP A 369 44.43 18.25 6.36
CA ASP A 369 45.48 17.93 7.35
C ASP A 369 46.78 17.45 6.69
N ALA A 370 46.71 16.74 5.57
CA ALA A 370 47.90 16.40 4.78
C ALA A 370 48.61 17.66 4.25
N GLU A 371 47.85 18.62 3.71
CA GLU A 371 48.38 19.91 3.23
C GLU A 371 49.04 20.70 4.39
N ARG A 372 48.46 20.68 5.59
CA ARG A 372 49.07 21.27 6.80
C ARG A 372 50.36 20.56 7.21
N CYS A 373 50.38 19.23 7.19
CA CYS A 373 51.58 18.46 7.50
C CYS A 373 52.72 18.77 6.53
N ASP A 374 52.44 18.94 5.25
CA ASP A 374 53.45 19.28 4.24
C ASP A 374 53.96 20.72 4.40
N ALA A 375 53.10 21.67 4.76
CA ALA A 375 53.52 23.02 5.14
C ALA A 375 54.47 23.01 6.35
N LEU A 376 54.15 22.24 7.40
CA LEU A 376 55.00 22.09 8.58
C LEU A 376 56.34 21.40 8.25
N LYS A 377 56.34 20.37 7.40
CA LYS A 377 57.57 19.71 6.92
C LYS A 377 58.46 20.68 6.13
N ASN A 378 57.87 21.52 5.29
CA ASN A 378 58.60 22.52 4.52
C ASN A 378 59.24 23.58 5.43
N GLU A 379 58.53 24.02 6.47
CA GLU A 379 59.08 24.94 7.47
C GLU A 379 60.22 24.28 8.27
N LEU A 380 60.06 23.00 8.63
CA LEU A 380 61.11 22.23 9.31
C LEU A 380 62.35 22.05 8.42
N LYS A 381 62.15 21.87 7.10
CA LYS A 381 63.24 21.82 6.11
C LYS A 381 63.94 23.17 5.95
N ARG A 382 63.19 24.27 5.96
CA ARG A 382 63.73 25.64 5.98
C ARG A 382 64.61 25.88 7.21
N LEU A 383 64.12 25.48 8.38
CA LEU A 383 64.85 25.60 9.65
C LEU A 383 66.12 24.73 9.67
N LYS A 384 66.12 23.56 8.99
CA LYS A 384 67.29 22.69 8.86
C LYS A 384 68.34 23.18 7.84
N GLN A 385 67.94 23.97 6.84
CA GLN A 385 68.82 24.46 5.77
C GLN A 385 69.47 25.83 6.06
N ALA A 386 69.08 26.51 7.14
CA ALA A 386 69.75 27.72 7.59
C ALA A 386 71.18 27.39 8.08
N PRO A 387 72.24 28.08 7.63
CA PRO A 387 73.61 27.79 8.05
C PRO A 387 73.72 28.00 9.57
N THR A 388 74.27 26.99 10.25
CA THR A 388 74.33 26.91 11.71
C THR A 388 74.89 28.21 12.28
N GLN A 389 74.08 28.95 13.04
CA GLN A 389 74.42 30.25 13.66
C GLN A 389 75.70 30.24 14.53
N ALA A 390 76.34 29.09 14.74
CA ALA A 390 77.61 28.92 15.46
C ALA A 390 78.78 29.71 14.84
N THR A 391 78.93 29.66 13.52
CA THR A 391 80.07 30.24 12.80
C THR A 391 79.92 31.75 12.62
N SER A 392 78.69 32.27 12.51
CA SER A 392 78.42 33.71 12.49
C SER A 392 78.56 34.34 13.89
N LEU A 393 78.11 33.66 14.95
CA LEU A 393 78.28 34.12 16.35
C LEU A 393 79.76 34.22 16.76
N ALA A 394 80.58 33.22 16.43
CA ALA A 394 82.01 33.24 16.74
C ALA A 394 82.76 34.38 16.01
N LYS A 395 82.36 34.67 14.76
CA LYS A 395 82.95 35.77 13.98
C LYS A 395 82.54 37.15 14.52
N THR A 396 81.28 37.29 14.95
CA THR A 396 80.73 38.54 15.51
C THR A 396 81.27 38.82 16.93
N PHE A 397 81.47 37.78 17.74
CA PHE A 397 82.09 37.89 19.07
C PHE A 397 83.55 38.38 18.97
N ARG A 398 84.34 37.83 18.04
CA ARG A 398 85.74 38.25 17.80
C ARG A 398 85.86 39.67 17.25
N ALA A 399 84.94 40.10 16.38
CA ALA A 399 84.93 41.47 15.87
C ALA A 399 84.66 42.49 16.99
N ARG A 400 83.73 42.17 17.90
CA ARG A 400 83.37 43.07 19.02
C ARG A 400 84.41 43.11 20.13
N LEU A 401 85.20 42.05 20.33
CA LEU A 401 86.33 42.05 21.27
C LEU A 401 87.43 43.04 20.85
N ARG A 402 87.66 43.21 19.53
CA ARG A 402 88.62 44.20 19.00
C ARG A 402 88.14 45.63 19.14
N GLU A 403 86.83 45.88 19.02
CA GLU A 403 86.24 47.22 19.14
C GLU A 403 86.28 47.80 20.57
N VAL A 404 86.49 46.95 21.59
CA VAL A 404 86.60 47.38 23.01
C VAL A 404 88.07 47.47 23.47
N ALA A 405 89.03 47.48 22.53
CA ALA A 405 90.47 47.65 22.80
C ALA A 405 91.07 46.64 23.82
N TRP A 406 90.58 45.40 23.81
CA TRP A 406 91.08 44.34 24.69
C TRP A 406 92.52 43.95 24.29
N LYS A 407 93.49 44.14 25.21
CA LYS A 407 94.92 43.81 25.05
C LYS A 407 95.31 42.44 25.62
N GLY A 408 94.60 41.38 25.22
CA GLY A 408 94.91 40.00 25.59
C GLY A 408 95.67 39.32 24.46
N LYS A 409 96.58 38.38 24.79
CA LYS A 409 97.35 37.61 23.80
C LYS A 409 96.42 37.02 22.73
N ASP A 410 96.73 37.26 21.46
CA ASP A 410 96.04 36.66 20.32
C ASP A 410 95.98 35.15 20.48
N MET A 411 94.77 34.62 20.64
CA MET A 411 94.53 33.18 20.58
C MET A 411 94.49 32.77 19.12
N ASP A 412 95.65 32.34 18.61
CA ASP A 412 95.75 31.79 17.27
C ASP A 412 95.33 30.31 17.25
N THR A 413 94.45 30.01 16.30
CA THR A 413 94.08 28.72 15.70
C THR A 413 93.70 27.50 16.57
N ALA A 414 92.51 26.97 16.25
CA ALA A 414 92.17 25.55 16.19
C ALA A 414 91.70 24.77 17.45
N GLU A 415 90.94 25.39 18.37
CA GLU A 415 90.08 24.62 19.27
C GLU A 415 88.59 24.96 19.05
N MET A 416 87.82 23.93 18.67
CA MET A 416 86.38 23.99 18.61
C MET A 416 85.84 24.30 20.01
N VAL A 417 85.15 25.44 20.14
CA VAL A 417 84.34 25.77 21.32
C VAL A 417 83.37 24.61 21.55
N GLN A 418 83.57 23.86 22.65
CA GLN A 418 82.66 22.79 23.03
C GLN A 418 81.27 23.37 23.33
N SER A 419 80.23 22.61 23.00
CA SER A 419 78.82 23.01 23.05
C SER A 419 78.31 23.50 24.41
N THR A 420 79.07 23.29 25.48
CA THR A 420 78.77 23.69 26.85
C THR A 420 79.06 25.17 27.16
N GLU A 421 79.95 25.83 26.42
CA GLU A 421 80.32 27.25 26.68
C GLU A 421 79.46 28.27 25.89
N ARG A 422 78.60 27.76 25.01
CA ARG A 422 77.71 28.55 24.14
C ARG A 422 76.72 29.41 24.94
N SER A 423 76.21 28.87 26.04
CA SER A 423 75.23 29.56 26.89
C SER A 423 75.85 30.71 27.69
N SER A 424 77.12 30.59 28.08
CA SER A 424 77.85 31.61 28.84
C SER A 424 78.23 32.79 27.96
N ILE A 425 78.70 32.52 26.73
CA ILE A 425 79.02 33.57 25.74
C ILE A 425 77.74 34.29 25.28
N GLU A 426 76.62 33.58 25.07
CA GLU A 426 75.32 34.21 24.78
C GLU A 426 74.82 35.07 25.93
N LYS A 427 74.95 34.62 27.19
CA LYS A 427 74.55 35.39 28.36
C LYS A 427 75.33 36.70 28.46
N ILE A 428 76.65 36.66 28.29
CA ILE A 428 77.51 37.87 28.37
C ILE A 428 77.22 38.83 27.20
N SER A 429 77.03 38.31 25.98
CA SER A 429 76.66 39.15 24.82
C SER A 429 75.27 39.77 24.97
N ARG A 430 74.27 39.03 25.48
CA ARG A 430 72.92 39.56 25.78
C ARG A 430 72.95 40.59 26.91
N SER A 431 73.81 40.42 27.91
CA SER A 431 73.98 41.40 28.99
C SER A 431 74.61 42.71 28.51
N LEU A 432 75.62 42.65 27.62
CA LEU A 432 76.22 43.85 27.01
C LEU A 432 75.25 44.61 26.08
N VAL A 433 74.38 43.88 25.36
CA VAL A 433 73.30 44.48 24.57
C VAL A 433 72.26 45.13 25.48
N ARG A 434 71.85 44.49 26.58
CA ARG A 434 70.89 45.02 27.56
C ARG A 434 71.39 46.31 28.23
N ILE A 435 72.67 46.36 28.63
CA ILE A 435 73.28 47.56 29.24
C ILE A 435 73.32 48.72 28.23
N ARG A 436 73.62 48.45 26.96
CA ARG A 436 73.63 49.48 25.90
C ARG A 436 72.22 50.00 25.55
N THR A 437 71.19 49.15 25.60
CA THR A 437 69.78 49.58 25.38
C THR A 437 69.21 50.37 26.56
N LEU A 438 69.68 50.11 27.79
CA LEU A 438 69.24 50.84 28.99
C LEU A 438 69.82 52.26 29.08
N ILE A 439 70.89 52.58 28.35
CA ILE A 439 71.53 53.91 28.35
C ILE A 439 70.89 54.89 27.33
N LYS A 440 69.89 54.47 26.55
CA LYS A 440 69.17 55.33 25.57
C LYS A 440 67.65 55.26 25.66
N VAL A 441 67.06 55.45 26.83
CA VAL A 441 65.62 55.82 26.92
C VAL A 441 65.44 56.93 27.95
N SER A 442 64.98 58.08 27.47
CA SER A 442 64.53 59.24 28.24
C SER A 442 63.40 58.89 29.21
N ALA A 443 63.38 59.52 30.39
CA ALA A 443 62.32 59.38 31.38
C ALA A 443 60.92 59.61 30.79
N ILE A 444 60.06 58.58 30.81
CA ILE A 444 58.63 58.70 30.55
C ILE A 444 57.98 59.27 31.82
N SER A 445 57.39 60.46 31.75
CA SER A 445 56.72 61.09 32.89
C SER A 445 55.37 60.42 33.21
N LYS A 446 54.98 60.43 34.50
CA LYS A 446 53.67 59.94 34.99
C LYS A 446 52.47 60.55 34.25
N ALA A 447 52.63 61.75 33.68
CA ALA A 447 51.62 62.42 32.85
C ALA A 447 51.40 61.73 31.49
N LYS A 448 52.46 61.27 30.82
CA LYS A 448 52.36 60.52 29.56
C LYS A 448 51.65 59.17 29.75
N LEU A 449 51.95 58.46 30.83
CA LEU A 449 51.27 57.20 31.20
C LEU A 449 49.76 57.41 31.44
N ARG A 450 49.37 58.48 32.14
CA ARG A 450 47.94 58.82 32.34
C ARG A 450 47.23 59.13 31.03
N SER A 451 47.86 59.90 30.13
CA SER A 451 47.29 60.19 28.80
C SER A 451 47.13 58.94 27.94
N TYR A 452 48.05 57.98 28.07
CA TYR A 452 47.98 56.72 27.33
C TYR A 452 46.84 55.82 27.86
N ILE A 453 46.68 55.73 29.18
CA ILE A 453 45.57 54.99 29.81
C ILE A 453 44.21 55.59 29.41
N SER A 454 44.07 56.92 29.30
CA SER A 454 42.81 57.53 28.86
C SER A 454 42.48 57.21 27.40
N VAL A 455 43.48 57.16 26.52
CA VAL A 455 43.30 56.77 25.11
C VAL A 455 42.89 55.30 25.00
N LEU A 456 43.51 54.42 25.79
CA LEU A 456 43.15 53.00 25.83
C LEU A 456 41.71 52.77 26.34
N ARG A 457 41.29 53.48 27.40
CA ARG A 457 39.92 53.40 27.91
C ARG A 457 38.90 53.91 26.88
N ALA A 458 39.21 55.00 26.16
CA ALA A 458 38.34 55.51 25.10
C ALA A 458 38.19 54.49 23.95
N ARG A 459 39.28 53.83 23.55
CA ARG A 459 39.25 52.75 22.54
C ARG A 459 38.49 51.52 23.04
N GLN A 460 38.68 51.11 24.30
CA GLN A 460 37.94 50.01 24.90
C GLN A 460 36.43 50.27 24.91
N ASN A 461 36.00 51.47 25.29
CA ASN A 461 34.59 51.85 25.30
C ASN A 461 34.00 51.84 23.88
N LEU A 462 34.75 52.34 22.89
CA LEU A 462 34.33 52.29 21.48
C LEU A 462 34.23 50.86 20.94
N ALA A 463 35.15 49.97 21.33
CA ALA A 463 35.09 48.54 20.98
C ALA A 463 33.83 47.86 21.55
N ILE A 464 33.50 48.15 22.81
CA ILE A 464 32.28 47.62 23.47
C ILE A 464 31.02 48.11 22.75
N GLN A 465 30.98 49.39 22.37
CA GLN A 465 29.84 49.97 21.63
C GLN A 465 29.65 49.31 20.25
N LEU A 466 30.73 49.15 19.49
CA LEU A 466 30.68 48.50 18.17
C LEU A 466 30.29 47.02 18.27
N GLU A 467 30.73 46.31 19.31
CA GLU A 467 30.36 44.91 19.53
C GLU A 467 28.88 44.75 19.90
N LEU A 468 28.33 45.66 20.72
CA LEU A 468 26.91 45.71 21.03
C LEU A 468 26.05 46.03 19.79
N GLU A 469 26.48 46.99 18.97
CA GLU A 469 25.81 47.34 17.72
C GLU A 469 25.83 46.16 16.71
N ARG A 470 26.99 45.49 16.60
CA ARG A 470 27.14 44.27 15.79
C ARG A 470 26.19 43.16 16.24
N GLY A 471 26.09 42.92 17.55
CA GLY A 471 25.15 41.94 18.13
C GLY A 471 23.70 42.25 17.79
N ARG A 472 23.27 43.51 17.97
CA ARG A 472 21.90 43.96 17.64
C ARG A 472 21.58 43.80 16.15
N LEU A 473 22.51 44.17 15.26
CA LEU A 473 22.33 44.01 13.82
C LEU A 473 22.28 42.54 13.40
N ALA A 474 23.06 41.68 14.04
CA ALA A 474 23.02 40.24 13.80
C ALA A 474 21.68 39.60 14.20
N GLU A 475 21.10 40.02 15.33
CA GLU A 475 19.77 39.58 15.78
C GLU A 475 18.66 40.04 14.82
N LEU A 476 18.67 41.32 14.42
CA LEU A 476 17.71 41.87 13.46
C LEU A 476 17.79 41.15 12.11
N LEU A 477 18.99 40.91 11.60
CA LEU A 477 19.23 40.19 10.36
C LEU A 477 18.75 38.73 10.45
N ALA A 478 18.97 38.06 11.59
CA ALA A 478 18.45 36.73 11.81
C ALA A 478 16.91 36.69 11.84
N GLN A 479 16.27 37.70 12.44
CA GLN A 479 14.81 37.83 12.44
C GLN A 479 14.26 38.07 11.02
N GLN A 480 14.79 39.06 10.30
CA GLN A 480 14.34 39.37 8.94
C GLN A 480 14.56 38.21 7.97
N LYS A 481 15.64 37.42 8.13
CA LYS A 481 15.83 36.18 7.35
C LYS A 481 14.78 35.11 7.64
N ARG A 482 14.34 34.97 8.91
CA ARG A 482 13.25 34.05 9.26
C ARG A 482 11.93 34.51 8.64
N ASP A 483 11.61 35.78 8.76
CA ASP A 483 10.39 36.36 8.18
C ASP A 483 10.40 36.22 6.65
N LEU A 484 11.54 36.49 6.01
CA LEU A 484 11.71 36.30 4.57
C LEU A 484 11.45 34.85 4.13
N MET A 485 11.98 33.86 4.86
CA MET A 485 11.73 32.44 4.57
C MET A 485 10.24 32.09 4.72
N LEU A 486 9.58 32.60 5.76
CA LEU A 486 8.14 32.40 5.98
C LEU A 486 7.31 32.99 4.83
N TYR A 487 7.58 34.23 4.43
CA TYR A 487 6.82 34.89 3.36
C TYR A 487 7.12 34.32 1.97
N LYS A 488 8.33 33.81 1.71
CA LYS A 488 8.64 33.05 0.49
C LYS A 488 7.82 31.77 0.41
N HIS A 489 7.78 31.01 1.50
CA HIS A 489 6.93 29.81 1.57
C HIS A 489 5.45 30.13 1.36
N LYS A 490 4.93 31.21 1.97
CA LYS A 490 3.57 31.72 1.70
C LYS A 490 3.33 32.07 0.22
N ALA A 491 4.32 32.68 -0.44
CA ALA A 491 4.23 33.05 -1.85
C ALA A 491 4.17 31.82 -2.77
N ASP A 492 4.95 30.79 -2.45
CA ASP A 492 4.99 29.53 -3.20
C ASP A 492 3.65 28.78 -3.04
N LEU A 493 3.14 28.67 -1.81
CA LEU A 493 1.84 28.05 -1.52
C LEU A 493 0.69 28.74 -2.27
N LEU A 494 0.60 30.07 -2.20
CA LEU A 494 -0.41 30.81 -2.94
C LEU A 494 -0.26 30.70 -4.46
N SER A 495 0.98 30.56 -4.95
CA SER A 495 1.22 30.40 -6.37
C SER A 495 0.74 29.05 -6.87
N GLU A 496 0.93 27.98 -6.08
CA GLU A 496 0.43 26.64 -6.38
C GLU A 496 -1.10 26.59 -6.27
N TRP A 497 -1.67 27.14 -5.19
CA TRP A 497 -3.12 27.23 -4.98
C TRP A 497 -3.83 28.02 -6.09
N TYR A 498 -3.22 29.11 -6.56
CA TYR A 498 -3.75 29.89 -7.69
C TYR A 498 -3.95 29.05 -8.95
N ILE A 499 -3.07 28.09 -9.23
CA ILE A 499 -3.21 27.21 -10.42
C ILE A 499 -4.48 26.37 -10.30
N TYR A 500 -4.79 25.86 -9.11
CA TYR A 500 -6.04 25.13 -8.85
C TYR A 500 -7.27 26.03 -8.97
N CYS A 501 -7.21 27.27 -8.49
CA CYS A 501 -8.30 28.23 -8.65
C CYS A 501 -8.55 28.61 -10.12
N VAL A 502 -7.49 28.76 -10.93
CA VAL A 502 -7.62 29.05 -12.37
C VAL A 502 -8.26 27.89 -13.13
N ALA A 503 -8.03 26.66 -12.68
CA ALA A 503 -8.64 25.46 -13.26
C ALA A 503 -10.06 25.17 -12.73
N ASP A 504 -10.67 26.09 -11.97
CA ASP A 504 -11.98 25.94 -11.32
C ASP A 504 -12.09 24.71 -10.42
N ALA A 505 -10.96 24.17 -9.93
CA ALA A 505 -10.93 22.95 -9.13
C ALA A 505 -11.82 23.03 -7.86
N PRO A 506 -11.84 24.15 -7.09
CA PRO A 506 -12.74 24.26 -5.95
C PRO A 506 -14.22 24.13 -6.30
N ILE A 507 -14.63 24.69 -7.45
CA ILE A 507 -16.02 24.66 -7.91
C ILE A 507 -16.39 23.24 -8.34
N LEU A 508 -15.53 22.59 -9.12
CA LEU A 508 -15.75 21.24 -9.62
C LEU A 508 -15.83 20.21 -8.49
N ILE A 509 -14.94 20.29 -7.50
CA ILE A 509 -14.94 19.37 -6.34
C ILE A 509 -16.22 19.57 -5.52
N ARG A 510 -16.63 20.82 -5.28
CA ARG A 510 -17.90 21.12 -4.59
C ARG A 510 -19.13 20.63 -5.35
N GLN A 511 -19.12 20.70 -6.68
CA GLN A 511 -20.19 20.14 -7.52
C GLN A 511 -20.27 18.62 -7.39
N VAL A 512 -19.14 17.91 -7.36
CA VAL A 512 -19.11 16.46 -7.10
C VAL A 512 -19.74 16.14 -5.75
N GLU A 513 -19.35 16.84 -4.68
CA GLU A 513 -19.93 16.63 -3.35
C GLU A 513 -21.45 16.90 -3.31
N THR A 514 -21.89 17.98 -3.97
CA THR A 514 -23.30 18.38 -4.02
C THR A 514 -24.12 17.31 -4.73
N HIS A 515 -23.72 16.91 -5.95
CA HIS A 515 -24.44 15.88 -6.71
C HIS A 515 -24.35 14.50 -6.07
N TYR A 516 -23.23 14.17 -5.42
CA TYR A 516 -23.12 12.93 -4.65
C TYR A 516 -24.13 12.90 -3.49
N ASN A 517 -24.26 14.00 -2.76
CA ASN A 517 -25.25 14.12 -1.69
C ASN A 517 -26.69 14.05 -2.21
N GLU A 518 -27.00 14.70 -3.33
CA GLU A 518 -28.32 14.60 -3.99
C GLU A 518 -28.65 13.15 -4.38
N VAL A 519 -27.72 12.45 -5.05
CA VAL A 519 -27.87 11.04 -5.43
C VAL A 519 -28.06 10.17 -4.18
N ARG A 520 -27.29 10.41 -3.11
CA ARG A 520 -27.40 9.67 -1.86
C ARG A 520 -28.77 9.85 -1.22
N VAL A 521 -29.28 11.08 -1.15
CA VAL A 521 -30.61 11.38 -0.60
C VAL A 521 -31.71 10.72 -1.43
N LEU A 522 -31.67 10.86 -2.75
CA LEU A 522 -32.64 10.26 -3.66
C LEU A 522 -32.61 8.73 -3.62
N ARG A 523 -31.43 8.10 -3.59
CA ARG A 523 -31.30 6.64 -3.44
C ARG A 523 -31.80 6.15 -2.10
N LYS A 524 -31.52 6.87 -1.00
CA LYS A 524 -32.02 6.51 0.32
C LYS A 524 -33.54 6.59 0.39
N ARG A 525 -34.14 7.61 -0.24
CA ARG A 525 -35.59 7.80 -0.31
C ARG A 525 -36.29 6.77 -1.19
N LEU A 526 -35.69 6.42 -2.34
CA LEU A 526 -36.26 5.44 -3.27
C LEU A 526 -35.99 3.98 -2.83
N GLY A 527 -34.85 3.69 -2.19
CA GLY A 527 -34.53 2.35 -1.69
C GLY A 527 -34.64 1.27 -2.77
N ALA A 528 -35.52 0.28 -2.55
CA ALA A 528 -35.80 -0.79 -3.51
C ALA A 528 -36.54 -0.29 -4.77
N LEU A 529 -37.19 0.88 -4.72
CA LEU A 529 -38.01 1.44 -5.80
C LEU A 529 -37.21 2.00 -6.98
N VAL A 530 -35.88 2.05 -6.88
CA VAL A 530 -34.99 2.57 -7.93
C VAL A 530 -35.15 1.79 -9.24
N SER A 531 -35.34 0.47 -9.16
CA SER A 531 -35.47 -0.41 -10.33
C SER A 531 -36.89 -0.94 -10.53
N THR A 532 -37.85 -0.52 -9.69
CA THR A 532 -39.23 -0.98 -9.78
C THR A 532 -39.91 -0.34 -10.98
N PRO A 533 -40.47 -1.12 -11.92
CA PRO A 533 -41.24 -0.57 -13.02
C PRO A 533 -42.49 0.12 -12.47
N VAL A 534 -42.81 1.31 -13.00
CA VAL A 534 -44.03 2.03 -12.64
C VAL A 534 -45.24 1.21 -13.12
N PRO A 535 -46.13 0.74 -12.23
CA PRO A 535 -47.31 -0.05 -12.63
C PRO A 535 -48.20 0.73 -13.60
N GLN A 536 -48.68 0.07 -14.65
CA GLN A 536 -49.62 0.66 -15.61
C GLN A 536 -51.05 0.29 -15.23
N LEU A 537 -51.68 1.12 -14.41
CA LEU A 537 -53.07 0.90 -14.01
C LEU A 537 -54.05 1.13 -15.16
N CYS A 538 -55.13 0.36 -15.15
CA CYS A 538 -56.28 0.62 -16.03
C CYS A 538 -56.99 1.93 -15.62
N GLY A 539 -57.55 2.63 -16.61
CA GLY A 539 -58.04 4.01 -16.45
C GLY A 539 -59.12 4.23 -15.37
N HIS A 540 -59.81 3.17 -14.92
CA HIS A 540 -60.79 3.26 -13.84
C HIS A 540 -60.15 3.50 -12.45
N TYR A 541 -59.02 2.84 -12.14
CA TYR A 541 -58.37 2.97 -10.82
C TYR A 541 -57.49 4.21 -10.68
N ASN A 542 -57.08 4.84 -11.79
CA ASN A 542 -56.20 6.01 -11.76
C ASN A 542 -56.76 7.19 -10.95
N ARG A 543 -58.08 7.38 -11.00
CA ARG A 543 -58.78 8.51 -10.39
C ARG A 543 -59.28 8.25 -8.97
N LEU A 544 -59.16 7.00 -8.50
CA LEU A 544 -59.59 6.62 -7.17
C LEU A 544 -58.46 6.83 -6.16
N ASP A 545 -58.83 7.08 -4.91
CA ASP A 545 -57.88 6.98 -3.80
C ASP A 545 -57.40 5.52 -3.67
N LEU A 546 -56.17 5.36 -3.20
CA LEU A 546 -55.48 4.07 -3.21
C LEU A 546 -56.19 3.01 -2.36
N ASP A 547 -56.79 3.41 -1.24
CA ASP A 547 -57.52 2.52 -0.34
C ASP A 547 -58.83 2.04 -0.97
N THR A 548 -59.57 2.94 -1.65
CA THR A 548 -60.76 2.57 -2.41
C THR A 548 -60.42 1.68 -3.61
N ALA A 549 -59.35 1.97 -4.35
CA ALA A 549 -58.88 1.13 -5.44
C ALA A 549 -58.51 -0.29 -4.95
N ALA A 550 -57.87 -0.40 -3.79
CA ALA A 550 -57.50 -1.68 -3.19
C ALA A 550 -58.73 -2.49 -2.75
N ARG A 551 -59.72 -1.84 -2.13
CA ARG A 551 -60.98 -2.50 -1.75
C ARG A 551 -61.78 -2.96 -2.97
N GLN A 552 -61.84 -2.15 -4.02
CA GLN A 552 -62.55 -2.49 -5.25
C GLN A 552 -61.88 -3.64 -6.01
N SER A 553 -60.56 -3.59 -6.20
CA SER A 553 -59.83 -4.67 -6.87
C SER A 553 -59.89 -6.00 -6.11
N ALA A 554 -59.81 -5.98 -4.77
CA ALA A 554 -60.00 -7.19 -3.95
C ALA A 554 -61.43 -7.76 -4.08
N SER A 555 -62.44 -6.89 -4.18
CA SER A 555 -63.84 -7.31 -4.41
C SER A 555 -64.02 -7.94 -5.80
N GLU A 556 -63.39 -7.38 -6.84
CA GLU A 556 -63.40 -7.94 -8.19
C GLU A 556 -62.76 -9.34 -8.24
N VAL A 557 -61.62 -9.54 -7.56
CA VAL A 557 -60.99 -10.87 -7.43
C VAL A 557 -61.94 -11.85 -6.77
N LEU A 558 -62.58 -11.47 -5.66
CA LEU A 558 -63.53 -12.32 -4.96
C LEU A 558 -64.73 -12.70 -5.84
N HIS A 559 -65.23 -11.75 -6.64
CA HIS A 559 -66.34 -11.99 -7.57
C HIS A 559 -65.91 -12.96 -8.68
N ALA A 560 -64.77 -12.72 -9.32
CA ALA A 560 -64.26 -13.57 -10.39
C ALA A 560 -63.96 -15.00 -9.89
N GLN A 561 -63.42 -15.16 -8.68
CA GLN A 561 -63.23 -16.47 -8.05
C GLN A 561 -64.56 -17.21 -7.82
N LYS A 562 -65.62 -16.50 -7.42
CA LYS A 562 -66.97 -17.09 -7.29
C LYS A 562 -67.53 -17.53 -8.65
N GLU A 563 -67.33 -16.75 -9.70
CA GLU A 563 -67.73 -17.12 -11.06
C GLU A 563 -67.02 -18.40 -11.53
N VAL A 564 -65.71 -18.50 -11.31
CA VAL A 564 -64.93 -19.71 -11.67
C VAL A 564 -65.44 -20.93 -10.89
N LYS A 565 -65.63 -20.81 -9.57
CA LYS A 565 -66.18 -21.92 -8.76
C LYS A 565 -67.56 -22.37 -9.25
N THR A 566 -68.40 -21.42 -9.66
CA THR A 566 -69.75 -21.70 -10.18
C THR A 566 -69.69 -22.38 -11.56
N ALA A 567 -68.81 -21.92 -12.44
CA ALA A 567 -68.59 -22.55 -13.74
C ALA A 567 -68.00 -23.96 -13.61
N GLU A 568 -67.07 -24.17 -12.68
CA GLU A 568 -66.48 -25.48 -12.39
C GLU A 568 -67.50 -26.46 -11.80
N SER A 569 -68.37 -26.01 -10.89
CA SER A 569 -69.42 -26.87 -10.32
C SER A 569 -70.42 -27.27 -11.40
N ALA A 570 -70.85 -26.34 -12.25
CA ALA A 570 -71.73 -26.61 -13.39
C ALA A 570 -71.10 -27.62 -14.37
N GLN A 571 -69.81 -27.47 -14.70
CA GLN A 571 -69.09 -28.40 -15.56
C GLN A 571 -69.00 -29.80 -14.93
N ARG A 572 -68.71 -29.89 -13.62
CA ARG A 572 -68.66 -31.16 -12.89
C ARG A 572 -70.02 -31.86 -12.87
N SER A 573 -71.10 -31.15 -12.58
CA SER A 573 -72.45 -31.71 -12.57
C SER A 573 -72.83 -32.27 -13.95
N ILE A 574 -72.55 -31.55 -15.03
CA ILE A 574 -72.86 -32.03 -16.39
C ILE A 574 -71.99 -33.21 -16.79
N ARG A 575 -70.71 -33.20 -16.43
CA ARG A 575 -69.84 -34.36 -16.64
C ARG A 575 -70.36 -35.61 -15.92
N SER A 576 -70.77 -35.49 -14.66
CA SER A 576 -71.36 -36.62 -13.92
C SER A 576 -72.68 -37.12 -14.53
N LEU A 577 -73.50 -36.21 -15.07
CA LEU A 577 -74.72 -36.56 -15.79
C LEU A 577 -74.39 -37.29 -17.10
N GLN A 578 -73.37 -36.86 -17.84
CA GLN A 578 -72.90 -37.54 -19.05
C GLN A 578 -72.36 -38.94 -18.75
N GLU A 579 -71.53 -39.08 -17.70
CA GLU A 579 -71.00 -40.37 -17.26
C GLU A 579 -72.16 -41.31 -16.85
N SER A 580 -73.15 -40.80 -16.09
CA SER A 580 -74.34 -41.58 -15.71
C SER A 580 -75.18 -41.97 -16.92
N LEU A 581 -75.35 -41.07 -17.90
CA LEU A 581 -76.12 -41.33 -19.11
C LEU A 581 -75.41 -42.34 -20.02
N GLN A 582 -74.08 -42.28 -20.15
CA GLN A 582 -73.28 -43.29 -20.85
C GLN A 582 -73.39 -44.66 -20.19
N ILE A 583 -73.34 -44.72 -18.85
CA ILE A 583 -73.55 -45.97 -18.10
C ILE A 583 -74.94 -46.53 -18.36
N ALA A 584 -75.99 -45.70 -18.27
CA ALA A 584 -77.36 -46.12 -18.51
C ALA A 584 -77.58 -46.58 -19.96
N GLN A 585 -77.01 -45.88 -20.95
CA GLN A 585 -77.03 -46.28 -22.35
C GLN A 585 -76.37 -47.64 -22.57
N LYS A 586 -75.20 -47.87 -21.94
CA LYS A 586 -74.50 -49.15 -22.02
C LYS A 586 -75.29 -50.29 -21.39
N GLN A 587 -75.89 -50.06 -20.22
CA GLN A 587 -76.77 -51.04 -19.57
C GLN A 587 -77.98 -51.39 -20.44
N LEU A 588 -78.57 -50.40 -21.11
CA LEU A 588 -79.69 -50.60 -22.02
C LEU A 588 -79.27 -51.38 -23.29
N GLN A 589 -78.07 -51.13 -23.82
CA GLN A 589 -77.48 -51.93 -24.89
C GLN A 589 -77.24 -53.39 -24.45
N ASP A 590 -76.67 -53.60 -23.27
CA ASP A 590 -76.40 -54.95 -22.74
C ASP A 590 -77.71 -55.72 -22.53
N ALA A 591 -78.75 -55.08 -21.99
CA ALA A 591 -80.08 -55.66 -21.85
C ALA A 591 -80.74 -55.97 -23.21
N ALA A 592 -80.63 -55.07 -24.19
CA ALA A 592 -81.14 -55.29 -25.54
C ALA A 592 -80.41 -56.45 -26.24
N ARG A 593 -79.09 -56.56 -26.08
CA ARG A 593 -78.30 -57.69 -26.59
C ARG A 593 -78.70 -59.00 -25.92
N GLN A 594 -78.87 -59.02 -24.61
CA GLN A 594 -79.32 -60.21 -23.88
C GLN A 594 -80.69 -60.71 -24.39
N LEU A 595 -81.65 -59.79 -24.61
CA LEU A 595 -82.96 -60.12 -25.17
C LEU A 595 -82.88 -60.68 -26.60
N ILE A 596 -81.99 -60.14 -27.44
CA ILE A 596 -81.78 -60.65 -28.81
C ILE A 596 -81.10 -62.03 -28.78
N THR A 597 -80.19 -62.27 -27.84
CA THR A 597 -79.45 -63.55 -27.72
C THR A 597 -80.35 -64.68 -27.20
N GLN A 598 -81.36 -64.36 -26.39
CA GLN A 598 -82.34 -65.31 -25.85
C GLN A 598 -83.51 -65.61 -26.81
N SER A 599 -83.66 -64.84 -27.88
CA SER A 599 -84.67 -65.04 -28.93
C SER A 599 -84.25 -66.16 -29.89
N GLU A 600 -85.17 -67.09 -30.20
CA GLU A 600 -84.97 -68.14 -31.22
C GLU A 600 -84.77 -67.55 -32.64
N GLN A 601 -85.10 -66.27 -32.85
CA GLN A 601 -84.97 -65.56 -34.13
C GLN A 601 -84.16 -64.28 -33.93
N GLN A 602 -82.81 -64.40 -33.94
CA GLN A 602 -81.84 -63.32 -33.68
C GLN A 602 -81.89 -62.15 -34.69
N ASN A 603 -82.58 -62.33 -35.81
CA ASN A 603 -82.71 -61.35 -36.89
C ASN A 603 -84.04 -60.58 -36.85
N ILE A 604 -84.88 -60.81 -35.85
CA ILE A 604 -86.18 -60.13 -35.70
C ILE A 604 -86.11 -59.25 -34.46
N CYS A 605 -86.45 -57.96 -34.62
CA CYS A 605 -86.54 -57.06 -33.50
C CYS A 605 -87.64 -57.52 -32.51
N PRO A 606 -87.33 -57.76 -31.24
CA PRO A 606 -88.30 -58.30 -30.28
C PRO A 606 -89.44 -57.32 -29.94
N VAL A 607 -89.27 -56.02 -30.24
CA VAL A 607 -90.26 -54.98 -29.93
C VAL A 607 -91.23 -54.74 -31.10
N CYS A 608 -90.72 -54.49 -32.30
CA CYS A 608 -91.53 -54.14 -33.47
C CYS A 608 -91.68 -55.28 -34.49
N LYS A 609 -91.09 -56.46 -34.23
CA LYS A 609 -91.10 -57.66 -35.10
C LYS A 609 -90.58 -57.44 -36.52
N THR A 610 -89.83 -56.38 -36.75
CA THR A 610 -89.21 -56.11 -38.06
C THR A 610 -88.05 -57.09 -38.30
N LEU A 611 -87.98 -57.65 -39.51
CA LEU A 611 -86.89 -58.54 -39.94
C LEU A 611 -85.70 -57.70 -40.41
N HIS A 612 -84.51 -58.03 -39.90
CA HIS A 612 -83.24 -57.38 -40.24
C HIS A 612 -82.29 -58.38 -40.88
N HIS A 613 -81.31 -57.91 -41.65
CA HIS A 613 -80.24 -58.79 -42.12
C HIS A 613 -79.36 -59.26 -40.95
N PRO A 614 -78.72 -60.45 -41.06
CA PRO A 614 -77.82 -60.95 -40.02
C PRO A 614 -76.76 -59.92 -39.64
N GLY A 615 -76.67 -59.59 -38.35
CA GLY A 615 -75.74 -58.59 -37.81
C GLY A 615 -76.18 -57.13 -37.97
N GLU A 616 -77.16 -56.82 -38.81
CA GLU A 616 -77.63 -55.45 -39.05
C GLU A 616 -78.34 -54.84 -37.82
N LEU A 617 -79.12 -55.67 -37.11
CA LEU A 617 -79.79 -55.23 -35.88
C LEU A 617 -78.78 -54.84 -34.79
N ASN A 618 -77.70 -55.62 -34.63
CA ASN A 618 -76.62 -55.31 -33.69
C ASN A 618 -75.85 -54.06 -34.11
N ALA A 619 -75.56 -53.90 -35.41
CA ALA A 619 -74.91 -52.71 -35.94
C ALA A 619 -75.76 -51.44 -35.72
N ARG A 620 -77.09 -51.53 -35.86
CA ARG A 620 -78.02 -50.41 -35.57
C ARG A 620 -78.07 -50.08 -34.08
N ILE A 621 -78.01 -51.07 -33.19
CA ILE A 621 -77.93 -50.87 -31.73
C ILE A 621 -76.60 -50.22 -31.32
N GLU A 622 -75.49 -50.57 -31.98
CA GLU A 622 -74.18 -49.93 -31.79
C GLU A 622 -74.16 -48.49 -32.30
N ALA A 623 -74.78 -48.21 -33.46
CA ALA A 623 -74.84 -46.87 -34.04
C ALA A 623 -75.60 -45.84 -33.18
N LEU A 624 -76.61 -46.27 -32.40
CA LEU A 624 -77.42 -45.38 -31.54
C LEU A 624 -76.64 -44.67 -30.41
N VAL A 625 -75.41 -45.09 -30.11
CA VAL A 625 -74.58 -44.52 -29.03
C VAL A 625 -73.42 -43.64 -29.55
N SER A 626 -73.27 -43.51 -30.87
CA SER A 626 -72.33 -42.56 -31.48
C SER A 626 -72.88 -41.12 -31.43
N ALA A 627 -73.21 -40.63 -30.23
CA ALA A 627 -73.63 -39.26 -30.01
C ALA A 627 -72.40 -38.34 -29.94
N GLU A 628 -72.32 -37.40 -30.89
CA GLU A 628 -71.43 -36.25 -30.83
C GLU A 628 -71.59 -35.51 -29.49
N THR A 629 -70.49 -34.99 -28.94
CA THR A 629 -70.51 -34.19 -27.72
C THR A 629 -71.57 -33.07 -27.83
N PRO A 630 -72.52 -32.96 -26.88
CA PRO A 630 -73.57 -31.96 -26.96
C PRO A 630 -72.99 -30.55 -27.03
N PRO A 631 -73.53 -29.64 -27.88
CA PRO A 631 -73.04 -28.27 -28.02
C PRO A 631 -73.01 -27.49 -26.69
N HIS A 632 -73.89 -27.82 -25.75
CA HIS A 632 -73.90 -27.23 -24.40
C HIS A 632 -72.63 -27.49 -23.57
N VAL A 633 -71.91 -28.59 -23.83
CA VAL A 633 -70.65 -28.92 -23.12
C VAL A 633 -69.52 -28.02 -23.60
N ALA A 634 -69.47 -27.75 -24.91
CA ALA A 634 -68.52 -26.80 -25.49
C ALA A 634 -68.80 -25.36 -25.01
N GLU A 635 -70.08 -24.97 -24.92
CA GLU A 635 -70.49 -23.67 -24.37
C GLU A 635 -70.04 -23.46 -22.92
N LEU A 636 -70.16 -24.49 -22.08
CA LEU A 636 -69.71 -24.43 -20.68
C LEU A 636 -68.20 -24.40 -20.53
N ALA A 637 -67.48 -25.13 -21.39
CA ALA A 637 -66.02 -25.07 -21.44
C ALA A 637 -65.55 -23.64 -21.81
N SER A 638 -66.22 -23.00 -22.77
CA SER A 638 -65.97 -21.59 -23.13
C SER A 638 -66.25 -20.66 -21.95
N ARG A 639 -67.41 -20.80 -21.27
CA ARG A 639 -67.75 -19.98 -20.10
C ARG A 639 -66.73 -20.12 -18.96
N LEU A 640 -66.24 -21.33 -18.72
CA LEU A 640 -65.19 -21.56 -17.72
C LEU A 640 -63.87 -20.90 -18.13
N GLN A 641 -63.50 -20.98 -19.40
CA GLN A 641 -62.30 -20.32 -19.93
C GLN A 641 -62.40 -18.79 -19.82
N ASP A 642 -63.56 -18.22 -20.11
CA ASP A 642 -63.83 -16.78 -19.96
C ASP A 642 -63.76 -16.35 -18.50
N ALA A 643 -64.35 -17.13 -17.59
CA ALA A 643 -64.31 -16.87 -16.14
C ALA A 643 -62.86 -16.93 -15.60
N LYS A 644 -62.07 -17.92 -16.02
CA LYS A 644 -60.65 -18.02 -15.66
C LYS A 644 -59.83 -16.85 -16.22
N THR A 645 -60.12 -16.41 -17.43
CA THR A 645 -59.46 -15.25 -18.04
C THR A 645 -59.80 -13.96 -17.26
N ARG A 646 -61.07 -13.76 -16.89
CA ARG A 646 -61.49 -12.64 -16.03
C ARG A 646 -60.82 -12.67 -14.66
N GLN A 647 -60.72 -13.85 -14.04
CA GLN A 647 -60.02 -14.02 -12.77
C GLN A 647 -58.54 -13.62 -12.91
N ALA A 648 -57.83 -14.12 -13.92
CA ALA A 648 -56.43 -13.77 -14.14
C ALA A 648 -56.22 -12.27 -14.38
N GLN A 649 -57.17 -11.59 -15.03
CA GLN A 649 -57.15 -10.13 -15.20
C GLN A 649 -57.40 -9.39 -13.88
N ALA A 650 -58.35 -9.84 -13.07
CA ALA A 650 -58.63 -9.27 -11.76
C ALA A 650 -57.44 -9.44 -10.80
N ASP A 651 -56.84 -10.63 -10.76
CA ASP A 651 -55.65 -10.93 -9.95
C ASP A 651 -54.46 -10.03 -10.35
N ARG A 652 -54.26 -9.80 -11.65
CA ARG A 652 -53.22 -8.88 -12.14
C ARG A 652 -53.45 -7.45 -11.67
N ARG A 653 -54.69 -6.94 -11.79
CA ARG A 653 -55.04 -5.57 -11.36
C ARG A 653 -54.89 -5.39 -9.86
N GLU A 654 -55.31 -6.37 -9.07
CA GLU A 654 -55.15 -6.36 -7.62
C GLU A 654 -53.67 -6.33 -7.22
N ALA A 655 -52.82 -7.13 -7.88
CA ALA A 655 -51.38 -7.10 -7.67
C ALA A 655 -50.76 -5.74 -8.03
N GLU A 656 -51.20 -5.09 -9.11
CA GLU A 656 -50.74 -3.74 -9.50
C GLU A 656 -51.13 -2.68 -8.47
N VAL A 657 -52.37 -2.70 -7.97
CA VAL A 657 -52.86 -1.78 -6.94
C VAL A 657 -52.15 -2.00 -5.60
N ARG A 658 -51.93 -3.26 -5.21
CA ARG A 658 -51.17 -3.63 -4.01
C ARG A 658 -49.70 -3.17 -4.13
N GLY A 659 -49.09 -3.33 -5.30
CA GLY A 659 -47.75 -2.79 -5.56
C GLY A 659 -47.67 -1.27 -5.38
N LEU A 660 -48.72 -0.53 -5.78
CA LEU A 660 -48.78 0.92 -5.53
C LEU A 660 -49.00 1.27 -4.07
N LEU A 661 -49.74 0.47 -3.30
CA LEU A 661 -49.84 0.63 -1.84
C LEU A 661 -48.48 0.51 -1.15
N ASP A 662 -47.71 -0.50 -1.54
CA ASP A 662 -46.35 -0.68 -1.02
C ASP A 662 -45.46 0.51 -1.40
N ILE A 663 -45.54 1.00 -2.64
CA ILE A 663 -44.83 2.20 -3.11
C ILE A 663 -45.26 3.44 -2.31
N CYS A 664 -46.57 3.64 -2.10
CA CYS A 664 -47.12 4.77 -1.35
C CYS A 664 -46.60 4.80 0.09
N SER A 665 -46.55 3.64 0.74
CA SER A 665 -46.01 3.50 2.10
C SER A 665 -44.51 3.84 2.16
N GLN A 666 -43.73 3.40 1.18
CA GLN A 666 -42.28 3.65 1.11
C GLN A 666 -41.96 5.12 0.78
N LEU A 667 -42.82 5.80 0.01
CA LEU A 667 -42.70 7.23 -0.29
C LEU A 667 -43.24 8.13 0.85
N GLY A 668 -43.83 7.56 1.90
CA GLY A 668 -44.42 8.31 3.01
C GLY A 668 -45.66 9.12 2.64
N LEU A 669 -46.39 8.70 1.59
CA LEU A 669 -47.60 9.36 1.13
C LEU A 669 -48.84 8.80 1.86
N ASN A 670 -49.85 9.65 2.09
CA ASN A 670 -51.10 9.22 2.72
C ASN A 670 -52.02 8.52 1.72
N THR A 671 -52.25 7.23 1.93
CA THR A 671 -53.05 6.33 1.08
C THR A 671 -54.51 6.76 0.90
N MET A 672 -55.08 7.53 1.84
CA MET A 672 -56.48 8.01 1.77
C MET A 672 -56.64 9.35 1.03
N ALA A 673 -55.54 10.07 0.80
CA ALA A 673 -55.57 11.40 0.19
C ALA A 673 -54.85 11.44 -1.17
N THR A 674 -54.16 10.36 -1.55
CA THR A 674 -53.44 10.28 -2.84
C THR A 674 -54.11 9.30 -3.78
N THR A 675 -54.29 9.76 -5.02
CA THR A 675 -54.78 8.92 -6.10
C THR A 675 -53.68 8.00 -6.61
N ALA A 676 -54.08 6.88 -7.21
CA ALA A 676 -53.13 5.93 -7.76
C ALA A 676 -52.26 6.54 -8.89
N GLU A 677 -52.84 7.45 -9.68
CA GLU A 677 -52.11 8.24 -10.68
C GLU A 677 -51.05 9.16 -10.04
N HIS A 678 -51.38 9.81 -8.91
CA HIS A 678 -50.43 10.69 -8.23
C HIS A 678 -49.22 9.90 -7.71
N VAL A 679 -49.43 8.74 -7.08
CA VAL A 679 -48.34 7.87 -6.60
C VAL A 679 -47.44 7.41 -7.75
N ALA A 680 -48.02 6.95 -8.86
CA ALA A 680 -47.27 6.53 -10.04
C ALA A 680 -46.48 7.71 -10.68
N SER A 681 -47.08 8.89 -10.74
CA SER A 681 -46.44 10.10 -11.26
C SER A 681 -45.27 10.56 -10.38
N THR A 682 -45.44 10.53 -9.05
CA THR A 682 -44.41 10.91 -8.08
C THR A 682 -43.22 9.95 -8.15
N LEU A 683 -43.46 8.64 -8.21
CA LEU A 683 -42.40 7.66 -8.41
C LEU A 683 -41.62 7.93 -9.71
N LYS A 684 -42.31 8.24 -10.80
CA LYS A 684 -41.69 8.56 -12.09
C LYS A 684 -40.84 9.82 -12.03
N VAL A 685 -41.33 10.89 -11.37
CA VAL A 685 -40.59 12.15 -11.19
C VAL A 685 -39.33 11.93 -10.37
N GLU A 686 -39.42 11.19 -9.26
CA GLU A 686 -38.28 10.89 -8.39
C GLU A 686 -37.24 10.00 -9.09
N GLN A 687 -37.68 8.98 -9.84
CA GLN A 687 -36.78 8.15 -10.67
C GLN A 687 -36.08 8.97 -11.77
N GLN A 688 -36.78 9.93 -12.39
CA GLN A 688 -36.20 10.84 -13.37
C GLN A 688 -35.22 11.82 -12.73
N ALA A 689 -35.53 12.36 -11.55
CA ALA A 689 -34.64 13.21 -10.79
C ALA A 689 -33.35 12.45 -10.43
N LEU A 690 -33.46 11.20 -9.97
CA LEU A 690 -32.30 10.35 -9.69
C LEU A 690 -31.45 10.12 -10.95
N LYS A 691 -32.07 9.82 -12.09
CA LYS A 691 -31.34 9.65 -13.36
C LYS A 691 -30.56 10.92 -13.75
N LYS A 692 -31.20 12.09 -13.62
CA LYS A 692 -30.55 13.39 -13.89
C LYS A 692 -29.39 13.65 -12.93
N SER A 693 -29.56 13.48 -11.62
CA SER A 693 -28.49 13.70 -10.65
C SER A 693 -27.33 12.71 -10.80
N VAL A 694 -27.58 11.45 -11.19
CA VAL A 694 -26.52 10.48 -11.51
C VAL A 694 -25.72 10.93 -12.72
N GLU A 695 -26.38 11.44 -13.76
CA GLU A 695 -25.69 11.95 -14.94
C GLU A 695 -24.89 13.23 -14.63
N SER A 696 -25.45 14.16 -13.85
CA SER A 696 -24.73 15.34 -13.38
C SER A 696 -23.50 14.98 -12.53
N LEU A 697 -23.63 13.99 -11.63
CA LEU A 697 -22.49 13.47 -10.87
C LEU A 697 -21.41 12.90 -11.78
N ARG A 698 -21.80 12.11 -12.78
CA ARG A 698 -20.88 11.52 -13.77
C ARG A 698 -20.12 12.61 -14.54
N LEU A 699 -20.81 13.65 -15.00
CA LEU A 699 -20.19 14.77 -15.71
C LEU A 699 -19.22 15.56 -14.81
N ALA A 700 -19.62 15.83 -13.56
CA ALA A 700 -18.76 16.50 -12.59
C ALA A 700 -17.50 15.67 -12.25
N GLN A 701 -17.65 14.36 -12.08
CA GLN A 701 -16.52 13.44 -11.87
C GLN A 701 -15.57 13.43 -13.07
N GLN A 702 -16.08 13.42 -14.29
CA GLN A 702 -15.26 13.51 -15.51
C GLN A 702 -14.52 14.85 -15.61
N ALA A 703 -15.16 15.96 -15.22
CA ALA A 703 -14.50 17.26 -15.19
C ALA A 703 -13.35 17.29 -14.17
N VAL A 704 -13.55 16.68 -12.99
CA VAL A 704 -12.49 16.51 -11.97
C VAL A 704 -11.38 15.58 -12.45
N GLU A 705 -11.69 14.49 -13.17
CA GLU A 705 -10.67 13.65 -13.83
C GLU A 705 -9.89 14.44 -14.89
N GLY A 706 -10.54 15.39 -15.57
CA GLY A 706 -9.92 16.36 -16.48
C GLY A 706 -8.77 17.13 -15.85
N LEU A 707 -8.86 17.47 -14.55
CA LEU A 707 -7.80 18.16 -13.81
C LEU A 707 -6.51 17.33 -13.76
N LYS A 708 -6.61 16.00 -13.69
CA LYS A 708 -5.43 15.11 -13.66
C LYS A 708 -4.63 15.20 -14.97
N PHE A 709 -5.31 15.35 -16.10
CA PHE A 709 -4.62 15.55 -17.39
C PHE A 709 -3.89 16.90 -17.47
N ALA A 710 -4.32 17.89 -16.70
CA ALA A 710 -3.62 19.16 -16.52
C ALA A 710 -2.51 19.09 -15.45
N GLY A 711 -2.23 17.90 -14.88
CA GLY A 711 -1.24 17.70 -13.81
C GLY A 711 -1.72 18.12 -12.43
N LEU A 712 -3.01 18.38 -12.25
CA LEU A 712 -3.62 18.81 -11.00
C LEU A 712 -4.27 17.61 -10.29
N TYR A 713 -3.66 17.20 -9.17
CA TYR A 713 -4.11 16.06 -8.39
C TYR A 713 -5.00 16.50 -7.21
N ILE A 714 -6.04 15.70 -6.91
CA ILE A 714 -7.00 15.99 -5.84
C ILE A 714 -6.36 15.87 -4.46
N ASP A 715 -5.47 14.88 -4.26
CA ASP A 715 -4.80 14.69 -2.97
C ASP A 715 -3.96 15.93 -2.63
N ARG A 716 -3.22 16.44 -3.62
CA ARG A 716 -2.44 17.69 -3.49
C ARG A 716 -3.34 18.91 -3.30
N TYR A 717 -4.52 18.94 -3.92
CA TYR A 717 -5.51 19.99 -3.69
C TYR A 717 -5.96 20.05 -2.23
N GLU A 718 -6.29 18.91 -1.59
CA GLU A 718 -6.74 18.86 -0.20
C GLU A 718 -5.64 19.23 0.80
N GLU A 719 -4.40 18.79 0.53
CA GLU A 719 -3.22 19.20 1.29
C GLU A 719 -3.02 20.72 1.21
N LEU A 720 -2.96 21.26 -0.02
CA LEU A 720 -2.78 22.70 -0.26
C LEU A 720 -3.91 23.52 0.35
N ARG A 721 -5.15 23.06 0.22
CA ARG A 721 -6.32 23.73 0.80
C ARG A 721 -6.18 23.84 2.31
N THR A 722 -5.76 22.76 2.97
CA THR A 722 -5.52 22.73 4.42
C THR A 722 -4.38 23.68 4.80
N GLU A 723 -3.26 23.63 4.08
CA GLU A 723 -2.10 24.50 4.33
C GLU A 723 -2.45 25.98 4.15
N VAL A 724 -3.17 26.34 3.08
CA VAL A 724 -3.64 27.70 2.82
C VAL A 724 -4.63 28.15 3.92
N LEU A 725 -5.58 27.29 4.32
CA LEU A 725 -6.52 27.58 5.41
C LEU A 725 -5.85 27.82 6.75
N THR A 726 -4.77 27.11 7.07
CA THR A 726 -4.03 27.32 8.32
C THR A 726 -3.25 28.64 8.33
N GLN A 727 -2.92 29.18 7.16
CA GLN A 727 -2.10 30.38 7.03
C GLN A 727 -2.91 31.66 6.71
N TYR A 728 -4.18 31.54 6.34
CA TYR A 728 -5.08 32.64 6.02
C TYR A 728 -6.35 32.60 6.87
N GLU A 729 -6.64 33.70 7.56
CA GLU A 729 -7.74 33.81 8.55
C GLU A 729 -9.16 33.76 7.95
N TYR A 730 -9.31 33.70 6.62
CA TYR A 730 -10.62 33.76 5.93
C TYR A 730 -10.88 32.57 4.99
N PRO A 731 -11.48 31.48 5.48
CA PRO A 731 -11.74 30.25 4.73
C PRO A 731 -12.64 30.37 3.49
N GLU A 732 -13.59 31.30 3.51
CA GLU A 732 -14.55 31.45 2.41
C GLU A 732 -13.99 32.29 1.25
N ALA A 733 -12.93 33.06 1.50
CA ALA A 733 -12.34 33.99 0.57
C ALA A 733 -11.25 33.33 -0.32
N ILE A 734 -10.68 32.21 0.13
CA ILE A 734 -9.57 31.53 -0.56
C ILE A 734 -10.00 30.74 -1.79
N GLU A 735 -11.30 30.51 -2.00
CA GLU A 735 -11.80 29.84 -3.21
C GLU A 735 -12.17 30.84 -4.32
N ASN A 736 -12.09 32.15 -4.03
CA ASN A 736 -12.31 33.21 -5.02
C ASN A 736 -10.99 33.59 -5.70
N LEU A 737 -10.91 33.34 -7.01
CA LEU A 737 -9.73 33.62 -7.83
C LEU A 737 -9.21 35.06 -7.67
N THR A 738 -10.09 36.05 -7.60
CA THR A 738 -9.73 37.47 -7.50
C THR A 738 -9.03 37.78 -6.18
N ILE A 739 -9.51 37.15 -5.09
CA ILE A 739 -8.95 37.34 -3.74
C ILE A 739 -7.59 36.65 -3.65
N VAL A 740 -7.46 35.43 -4.18
CA VAL A 740 -6.20 34.69 -4.22
C VAL A 740 -5.16 35.45 -5.06
N GLU A 741 -5.55 36.03 -6.18
CA GLU A 741 -4.65 36.83 -7.01
C GLU A 741 -4.14 38.08 -6.27
N GLN A 742 -5.02 38.78 -5.55
CA GLN A 742 -4.64 39.94 -4.75
C GLN A 742 -3.70 39.55 -3.60
N ALA A 743 -4.03 38.50 -2.84
CA ALA A 743 -3.19 37.98 -1.76
C ALA A 743 -1.80 37.58 -2.27
N LYS A 744 -1.71 36.97 -3.45
CA LYS A 744 -0.45 36.63 -4.10
C LYS A 744 0.38 37.87 -4.42
N LYS A 745 -0.25 38.95 -4.91
CA LYS A 745 0.43 40.24 -5.17
C LYS A 745 0.96 40.86 -3.87
N ASP A 746 0.15 40.87 -2.82
CA ASP A 746 0.50 41.47 -1.53
C ASP A 746 1.67 40.73 -0.84
N VAL A 747 1.65 39.39 -0.85
CA VAL A 747 2.74 38.58 -0.31
C VAL A 747 4.01 38.78 -1.13
N LYS A 748 3.93 38.83 -2.46
CA LYS A 748 5.10 39.06 -3.33
C LYS A 748 5.72 40.45 -3.11
N ALA A 749 4.89 41.47 -2.89
CA ALA A 749 5.37 42.80 -2.53
C ALA A 749 6.10 42.77 -1.17
N THR A 750 5.55 42.06 -0.18
CA THR A 750 6.16 41.87 1.14
C THR A 750 7.50 41.14 1.06
N VAL A 751 7.60 40.08 0.25
CA VAL A 751 8.89 39.38 0.01
C VAL A 751 9.93 40.33 -0.58
N THR A 752 9.56 41.14 -1.56
CA THR A 752 10.47 42.09 -2.22
C THR A 752 11.00 43.14 -1.23
N GLU A 753 10.14 43.64 -0.35
CA GLU A 753 10.53 44.59 0.69
C GLU A 753 11.45 43.94 1.74
N LEU A 754 11.15 42.71 2.18
CA LEU A 754 12.01 41.98 3.13
C LEU A 754 13.39 41.64 2.53
N GLU A 755 13.49 41.31 1.24
CA GLU A 755 14.78 41.09 0.56
C GLU A 755 15.65 42.35 0.59
N LYS A 756 15.03 43.52 0.36
CA LYS A 756 15.72 44.80 0.46
C LYS A 756 16.21 45.07 1.88
N GLN A 757 15.36 44.84 2.89
CA GLN A 757 15.72 45.04 4.30
C GLN A 757 16.86 44.12 4.75
N VAL A 758 16.85 42.84 4.34
CA VAL A 758 17.94 41.88 4.63
C VAL A 758 19.25 42.33 3.98
N ALA A 759 19.21 42.86 2.75
CA ALA A 759 20.40 43.36 2.06
C ALA A 759 20.98 44.61 2.74
N GLU A 760 20.14 45.54 3.18
CA GLU A 760 20.54 46.75 3.92
C GLU A 760 21.13 46.40 5.30
N ALA A 761 20.47 45.51 6.06
CA ALA A 761 20.96 45.05 7.36
C ALA A 761 22.29 44.28 7.25
N GLY A 762 22.47 43.50 6.17
CA GLY A 762 23.73 42.80 5.88
C GLY A 762 24.90 43.76 5.70
N LYS A 763 24.73 44.79 4.85
CA LYS A 763 25.74 45.83 4.64
C LYS A 763 26.11 46.54 5.94
N ALA A 764 25.13 46.93 6.75
CA ALA A 764 25.37 47.59 8.03
C ALA A 764 26.15 46.69 9.02
N SER A 765 25.88 45.38 9.02
CA SER A 765 26.59 44.41 9.86
C SER A 765 28.06 44.21 9.43
N ASP A 766 28.31 44.20 8.12
CA ASP A 766 29.66 44.11 7.54
C ASP A 766 30.48 45.37 7.85
N GLU A 767 29.89 46.56 7.69
CA GLU A 767 30.53 47.84 8.03
C GLU A 767 30.89 47.94 9.52
N ALA A 768 30.01 47.48 10.41
CA ALA A 768 30.29 47.44 11.85
C ALA A 768 31.44 46.47 12.18
N SER A 769 31.49 45.32 11.49
CA SER A 769 32.55 44.33 11.66
C SER A 769 33.91 44.84 11.16
N GLU A 770 33.94 45.57 10.03
CA GLU A 770 35.14 46.19 9.49
C GLU A 770 35.69 47.28 10.42
N LYS A 771 34.82 48.15 10.96
CA LYS A 771 35.21 49.19 11.94
C LYS A 771 35.82 48.58 13.20
N LEU A 772 35.25 47.49 13.72
CA LEU A 772 35.79 46.78 14.88
C LEU A 772 37.16 46.16 14.56
N LEU A 773 37.33 45.58 13.37
CA LEU A 773 38.57 44.93 12.95
C LEU A 773 39.70 45.94 12.75
N LEU A 774 39.40 47.12 12.19
CA LEU A 774 40.33 48.25 12.09
C LEU A 774 40.74 48.79 13.47
N LEU A 775 39.81 48.85 14.43
CA LEU A 775 40.09 49.26 15.80
C LEU A 775 41.05 48.28 16.52
N LEU A 776 40.91 46.98 16.25
CA LEU A 776 41.73 45.91 16.85
C LEU A 776 43.12 45.77 16.20
N ARG A 777 43.28 46.18 14.93
CA ARG A 777 44.56 46.12 14.19
C ARG A 777 45.53 47.28 14.45
N GLY A 778 45.28 48.15 15.43
CA GLY A 778 46.20 49.25 15.74
C GLY A 778 47.57 48.76 16.28
N ASP A 779 48.60 48.79 15.44
CA ASP A 779 50.01 48.38 15.68
C ASP A 779 50.68 48.94 16.96
N GLU A 780 50.07 49.94 17.61
CA GLU A 780 50.58 50.56 18.84
C GLU A 780 50.29 49.75 20.10
N LEU A 781 49.29 48.85 20.08
CA LEU A 781 48.82 48.15 21.28
C LEU A 781 49.69 46.94 21.64
N GLU A 782 50.07 46.10 20.68
CA GLU A 782 50.91 44.92 20.92
C GLU A 782 52.34 45.30 21.38
N ASN A 783 52.92 46.33 20.77
CA ASN A 783 54.25 46.83 21.13
C ASN A 783 54.29 47.46 22.53
N SER A 784 53.20 48.09 22.96
CA SER A 784 53.13 48.80 24.24
C SER A 784 52.73 47.89 25.40
N PHE A 785 51.90 46.87 25.18
CA PHE A 785 51.51 45.91 26.22
C PHE A 785 52.68 45.00 26.61
N ALA A 786 53.48 44.58 25.63
CA ALA A 786 54.72 43.84 25.85
C ALA A 786 55.77 44.66 26.65
N GLN A 787 55.77 45.99 26.54
CA GLN A 787 56.63 46.86 27.33
C GLN A 787 56.16 47.01 28.78
N ILE A 788 54.84 47.06 29.03
CA ILE A 788 54.28 47.25 30.39
C ILE A 788 54.44 45.98 31.24
N VAL A 789 54.12 44.81 30.69
CA VAL A 789 54.23 43.52 31.42
C VAL A 789 55.68 43.21 31.78
N ASN A 790 56.63 43.56 30.91
CA ASN A 790 58.06 43.42 31.19
C ASN A 790 58.56 44.44 32.23
N SER A 791 57.92 45.61 32.37
CA SER A 791 58.33 46.65 33.33
C SER A 791 57.93 46.29 34.77
N GLU A 792 56.77 45.67 34.96
CA GLU A 792 56.27 45.26 36.28
C GLU A 792 57.01 44.03 36.83
N ALA A 793 57.36 43.08 35.96
CA ALA A 793 58.19 41.93 36.31
C ALA A 793 59.64 42.34 36.68
N VAL A 794 60.18 43.38 36.03
CA VAL A 794 61.52 43.91 36.32
C VAL A 794 61.54 44.74 37.61
N LEU A 795 60.47 45.46 37.94
CA LEU A 795 60.36 46.19 39.22
C LEU A 795 60.31 45.25 40.43
N LYS A 796 59.56 44.14 40.35
CA LYS A 796 59.57 43.11 41.40
C LYS A 796 60.93 42.45 41.59
N LEU A 797 61.65 42.17 40.49
CA LEU A 797 62.99 41.59 40.54
C LEU A 797 64.03 42.57 41.10
N LEU A 798 63.89 43.88 40.83
CA LEU A 798 64.74 44.92 41.40
C LEU A 798 64.47 45.15 42.89
N GLU A 799 63.21 45.11 43.34
CA GLU A 799 62.85 45.19 44.77
C GLU A 799 63.36 43.98 45.55
N GLU A 800 63.31 42.77 44.98
CA GLU A 800 63.86 41.55 45.59
C GLU A 800 65.40 41.56 45.65
N GLU A 801 66.08 42.04 44.61
CA GLU A 801 67.55 42.12 44.58
C GLU A 801 68.11 43.28 45.44
N LEU A 802 67.42 44.43 45.51
CA LEU A 802 67.80 45.53 46.42
C LEU A 802 67.57 45.16 47.89
N SER A 803 66.53 44.39 48.20
CA SER A 803 66.30 43.85 49.55
C SER A 803 67.35 42.81 49.96
N ARG A 804 67.94 42.07 48.99
CA ARG A 804 69.06 41.15 49.24
C ARG A 804 70.41 41.85 49.35
N ALA A 805 70.62 42.95 48.63
CA ALA A 805 71.89 43.69 48.61
C ALA A 805 72.10 44.60 49.84
N MET A 806 71.05 44.96 50.59
CA MET A 806 71.14 45.87 51.74
C MET A 806 71.12 45.18 53.13
N CYS A 807 71.35 43.87 53.22
CA CYS A 807 71.50 43.14 54.50
C CYS A 807 72.97 42.74 54.76
N PRO A 808 73.73 43.45 55.62
CA PRO A 808 75.07 43.01 56.01
C PRO A 808 75.00 41.84 57.02
N LYS A 809 75.57 40.67 56.68
CA LYS A 809 75.89 39.64 57.70
C LYS A 809 77.28 39.95 58.31
N PRO A 810 77.41 40.01 59.65
CA PRO A 810 78.71 40.19 60.29
C PRO A 810 79.60 38.95 60.15
N TYR A 811 80.89 39.23 59.98
CA TYR A 811 82.00 38.30 60.00
C TYR A 811 82.03 37.45 61.28
N GLY A 812 82.20 36.13 61.12
CA GLY A 812 82.51 35.19 62.20
C GLY A 812 83.36 34.05 61.64
N GLY A 813 84.67 34.25 61.57
CA GLY A 813 85.64 33.24 61.15
C GLY A 813 86.85 33.28 62.09
N ASN A 814 86.88 32.33 63.03
CA ASN A 814 87.96 32.10 63.98
C ASN A 814 88.70 30.82 63.56
N ARG A 815 90.02 30.87 63.37
CA ARG A 815 90.97 29.75 63.56
C ARG A 815 92.34 30.33 63.94
N GLY A 816 92.91 29.78 65.01
CA GLY A 816 94.04 30.35 65.74
C GLY A 816 95.42 29.76 65.46
N VAL A 817 96.34 30.20 66.33
CA VAL A 817 97.65 29.63 66.74
C VAL A 817 98.81 29.79 65.75
N HIS A 818 99.63 30.81 65.97
CA HIS A 818 100.94 30.65 66.63
C HIS A 818 101.23 31.85 67.52
#